data_AF-A0A8H8BT54-F1
#
_entry.id   AF-A0A8H8BT54-F1
#
_cell.length_a   1.000
_cell.length_b   1.000
_cell.length_c   1.000
_cell.angle_alpha   90.00
_cell.angle_beta   90.00
_cell.angle_gamma   90.00
#
_symmetry.space_group_name_H-M   'P 1'
#
loop_
_entity.id
_entity.type
_entity.pdbx_description
1 polymer ?
#
loop_
_entity_poly.entity_id
_entity_poly.type
_entity_poly.pdbx_seq_one_letter_code
_entity_poly.pdbx_strand_id
1 'polypeptide(L)'
;MAPISSSIHTLARRMVEVAKPTSPDALIVEAWAQGFMVGSILIMLCITVSNYRRGVLLHQLILLELIFGSFHGTFIFIEAPIYGWYLSVTAIFLIASWNLHNIIAWIKVKPFIGSKTSFIFVGTIALAQPYWALEIYADFAYFNNINDIYLKTRVFEALFRDPWWVYTTCCLLFNIRARYSLSLFELMRLSPRFAVMIVAMILSLVFTVIDICAVIDRFSTSLPIGINPFWKLAFVCKLLTDSVILDDFKTALDKLSAHNISRAQVQRVQVRSTAKPSVEHREYPSTLHASSSSITRISGGNYEDADLLERGAGIAVTREIKYSLITSICAVIMMQTAMSLPIDREGFLDTSQQFDSVLTVDFFIKETYRAREFFDQVESPSLASVQTSFFLFSSLSQRGKDNSAWLHLRESITMLQLLNLHEEDSYTTMTDSCYATLSRRTFWLLFITEQAYALQRHLPLTLRRPIRLPIVADDQEATIIYGFLDSVNLFRNFGDGFMALWNSTERDHTRLVSPRPFIKLQESLKDAIPNVRDRSEVQQADLLITRQWLKMIVWQLCLKKGMLSSNPIIDSMSFHYPIDIARDVTLVTRLLPLEAFQANGVGILGKIFDIGSTVEIGPKDYLMDMVRILDMDIQGHAKYLVLLANRADECLGVRVPRPLSSGNGSPAVCEIDWDEGSDEIYDSASSSPY
;
A
#
# COMPACT_ATOMS: atom_id res chain seq x y z
N MET A 1 -27.07 -11.46 85.15
CA MET A 1 -27.60 -11.85 83.82
C MET A 1 -28.60 -10.78 83.41
N ALA A 2 -28.17 -9.81 82.61
CA ALA A 2 -29.05 -8.80 82.02
C ALA A 2 -29.24 -9.17 80.54
N PRO A 3 -30.47 -9.24 80.01
CA PRO A 3 -30.69 -9.60 78.63
C PRO A 3 -30.53 -8.39 77.71
N ILE A 4 -29.96 -8.68 76.54
CA ILE A 4 -29.66 -7.81 75.42
C ILE A 4 -30.98 -7.32 74.81
N SER A 5 -31.45 -6.12 75.16
CA SER A 5 -32.66 -5.53 74.55
C SER A 5 -32.45 -4.15 73.92
N SER A 6 -31.20 -3.74 73.65
CA SER A 6 -30.90 -2.40 73.10
C SER A 6 -30.40 -2.36 71.66
N SER A 7 -30.10 -3.49 71.02
CA SER A 7 -29.54 -3.50 69.64
C SER A 7 -30.55 -3.78 68.52
N ILE A 8 -31.77 -4.27 68.83
CA ILE A 8 -32.76 -4.58 67.79
C ILE A 8 -33.61 -3.34 67.42
N HIS A 9 -33.81 -2.40 68.35
CA HIS A 9 -34.56 -1.17 68.06
C HIS A 9 -33.74 -0.06 67.38
N THR A 10 -32.40 -0.15 67.37
CA THR A 10 -31.51 0.80 66.68
C THR A 10 -31.22 0.41 65.22
N LEU A 11 -31.41 -0.85 64.84
CA LEU A 11 -31.38 -1.30 63.43
C LEU A 11 -32.71 -1.04 62.68
N ALA A 12 -33.78 -0.72 63.40
CA ALA A 12 -35.08 -0.37 62.84
C ALA A 12 -35.21 1.11 62.42
N ARG A 13 -34.11 1.87 62.45
CA ARG A 13 -34.13 3.30 62.08
C ARG A 13 -33.86 3.48 60.58
N ARG A 14 -34.93 3.29 59.79
CA ARG A 14 -35.13 3.76 58.40
C ARG A 14 -34.20 3.16 57.33
N MET A 15 -34.52 1.96 56.85
CA MET A 15 -34.37 1.68 55.41
C MET A 15 -35.76 1.82 54.81
N VAL A 16 -35.98 2.88 54.04
CA VAL A 16 -37.15 2.93 53.13
C VAL A 16 -36.95 1.76 52.18
N GLU A 17 -37.90 0.83 52.11
CA GLU A 17 -37.82 -0.30 51.19
C GLU A 17 -37.60 0.26 49.77
N VAL A 18 -36.42 -0.01 49.21
CA VAL A 18 -36.06 0.39 47.85
C VAL A 18 -36.90 -0.46 46.90
N ALA A 19 -38.02 0.12 46.49
CA ALA A 19 -38.97 -0.47 45.58
C ALA A 19 -39.07 0.39 44.32
N LYS A 20 -39.73 -0.17 43.29
CA LYS A 20 -40.09 0.54 42.06
C LYS A 20 -40.67 1.93 42.40
N PRO A 21 -40.31 3.00 41.68
CA PRO A 21 -40.80 4.35 41.96
C PRO A 21 -42.34 4.40 41.96
N THR A 22 -42.93 4.89 43.04
CA THR A 22 -44.40 4.94 43.23
C THR A 22 -44.99 6.31 42.90
N SER A 23 -44.19 7.38 42.95
CA SER A 23 -44.65 8.72 42.57
C SER A 23 -44.90 8.79 41.06
N PRO A 24 -46.05 9.33 40.60
CA PRO A 24 -46.40 9.40 39.18
C PRO A 24 -45.32 10.07 38.32
N ASP A 25 -44.77 11.19 38.79
CA ASP A 25 -43.76 11.96 38.05
C ASP A 25 -42.47 11.15 37.83
N ALA A 26 -41.99 10.48 38.88
CA ALA A 26 -40.79 9.65 38.77
C ALA A 26 -41.01 8.40 37.92
N LEU A 27 -42.22 7.81 37.98
CA LEU A 27 -42.59 6.67 37.14
C LEU A 27 -42.63 7.07 35.66
N ILE A 28 -43.20 8.23 35.34
CA ILE A 28 -43.25 8.77 33.97
C ILE A 28 -41.84 9.01 33.43
N VAL A 29 -40.99 9.67 34.21
CA VAL A 29 -39.61 9.97 33.80
C VAL A 29 -38.81 8.67 33.57
N GLU A 30 -38.90 7.70 34.48
CA GLU A 30 -38.16 6.44 34.34
C GLU A 30 -38.68 5.59 33.18
N ALA A 31 -40.00 5.47 33.03
CA ALA A 31 -40.61 4.73 31.93
C ALA A 31 -40.29 5.37 30.57
N TRP A 32 -40.36 6.71 30.48
CA TRP A 32 -39.97 7.44 29.27
C TRP A 32 -38.50 7.22 28.94
N ALA A 33 -37.61 7.33 29.92
CA ALA A 33 -36.18 7.21 29.69
C ALA A 33 -35.77 5.77 29.30
N GLN A 34 -36.41 4.76 29.89
CA GLN A 34 -36.24 3.36 29.48
C GLN A 34 -36.75 3.10 28.06
N GLY A 35 -37.95 3.60 27.75
CA GLY A 35 -38.53 3.48 26.40
C GLY A 35 -37.69 4.17 25.33
N PHE A 36 -37.18 5.37 25.63
CA PHE A 36 -36.25 6.09 24.76
C PHE A 36 -34.97 5.30 24.52
N MET A 37 -34.38 4.73 25.58
CA MET A 37 -33.14 3.97 25.48
C MET A 37 -33.32 2.70 24.63
N VAL A 38 -34.30 1.85 24.97
CA VAL A 38 -34.55 0.59 24.25
C VAL A 38 -34.99 0.85 22.81
N GLY A 39 -35.89 1.81 22.60
CA GLY A 39 -36.38 2.18 21.27
C GLY A 39 -35.25 2.69 20.37
N SER A 40 -34.36 3.53 20.89
CA SER A 40 -33.20 4.02 20.14
C SER A 40 -32.22 2.89 19.81
N ILE A 41 -31.94 2.00 20.78
CA ILE A 41 -31.06 0.83 20.57
C ILE A 41 -31.61 -0.09 19.49
N LEU A 42 -32.92 -0.33 19.47
CA LEU A 42 -33.56 -1.18 18.46
C LEU A 42 -33.41 -0.59 17.05
N ILE A 43 -33.59 0.73 16.88
CA ILE A 43 -33.37 1.41 15.59
C ILE A 43 -31.89 1.28 15.17
N MET A 44 -30.96 1.52 16.10
CA MET A 44 -29.52 1.40 15.84
C MET A 44 -29.10 -0.04 15.52
N LEU A 45 -29.75 -1.04 16.13
CA LEU A 45 -29.55 -2.46 15.84
C LEU A 45 -29.96 -2.75 14.40
N CYS A 46 -31.12 -2.27 13.95
CA CYS A 46 -31.57 -2.41 12.56
C CYS A 46 -30.56 -1.78 11.59
N ILE A 47 -30.10 -0.55 11.85
CA ILE A 47 -29.10 0.13 11.01
C ILE A 47 -27.79 -0.69 10.96
N THR A 48 -27.30 -1.15 12.11
CA THR A 48 -26.06 -1.93 12.22
C THR A 48 -26.15 -3.25 11.48
N VAL A 49 -27.29 -3.95 11.55
CA VAL A 49 -27.53 -5.20 10.82
C VAL A 49 -27.65 -4.95 9.32
N SER A 50 -28.37 -3.90 8.89
CA SER A 50 -28.48 -3.53 7.47
C SER A 50 -27.14 -3.22 6.83
N ASN A 51 -26.20 -2.65 7.60
CA ASN A 51 -24.87 -2.27 7.15
C ASN A 51 -23.78 -3.29 7.53
N TYR A 52 -24.16 -4.49 7.96
CA TYR A 52 -23.23 -5.50 8.45
C TYR A 52 -22.35 -6.09 7.34
N ARG A 53 -21.02 -6.09 7.53
CA ARG A 53 -20.04 -6.69 6.61
C ARG A 53 -19.40 -7.92 7.24
N ARG A 54 -19.48 -9.07 6.56
CA ARG A 54 -18.86 -10.32 7.04
C ARG A 54 -17.34 -10.17 7.09
N GLY A 55 -16.74 -10.58 8.20
CA GLY A 55 -15.28 -10.56 8.42
C GLY A 55 -14.73 -9.30 9.10
N VAL A 56 -15.57 -8.31 9.42
CA VAL A 56 -15.14 -7.08 10.12
C VAL A 56 -15.48 -7.18 11.61
N LEU A 57 -14.46 -7.36 12.46
CA LEU A 57 -14.60 -7.49 13.92
C LEU A 57 -15.35 -6.30 14.55
N LEU A 58 -15.12 -5.07 14.06
CA LEU A 58 -15.76 -3.86 14.60
C LEU A 58 -17.30 -3.92 14.53
N HIS A 59 -17.88 -4.43 13.43
CA HIS A 59 -19.33 -4.54 13.28
C HIS A 59 -19.91 -5.58 14.25
N GLN A 60 -19.17 -6.65 14.53
CA GLN A 60 -19.57 -7.68 15.49
C GLN A 60 -19.59 -7.13 16.93
N LEU A 61 -18.59 -6.34 17.31
CA LEU A 61 -18.52 -5.74 18.63
C LEU A 61 -19.63 -4.70 18.83
N ILE A 62 -19.91 -3.83 17.85
CA ILE A 62 -20.99 -2.85 17.95
C ILE A 62 -22.36 -3.55 18.06
N LEU A 63 -22.58 -4.62 17.28
CA LEU A 63 -23.80 -5.40 17.40
C LEU A 63 -23.97 -6.01 18.80
N LEU A 64 -22.89 -6.55 19.36
CA LEU A 64 -22.90 -7.14 20.71
C LEU A 64 -23.12 -6.07 21.80
N GLU A 65 -22.55 -4.88 21.64
CA GLU A 65 -22.74 -3.73 22.53
C GLU A 65 -24.20 -3.30 22.60
N LEU A 66 -24.85 -3.17 21.43
CA LEU A 66 -26.27 -2.83 21.31
C LEU A 66 -27.16 -3.90 21.94
N ILE A 67 -26.88 -5.18 21.69
CA ILE A 67 -27.64 -6.29 22.29
C ILE A 67 -27.56 -6.25 23.81
N PHE A 68 -26.35 -6.12 24.37
CA PHE A 68 -26.18 -6.06 25.82
C PHE A 68 -26.81 -4.81 26.44
N GLY A 69 -26.71 -3.66 25.80
CA GLY A 69 -27.35 -2.42 26.27
C GLY A 69 -28.89 -2.50 26.29
N SER A 70 -29.49 -3.29 25.40
CA SER A 70 -30.95 -3.42 25.30
C SER A 70 -31.61 -4.10 26.51
N PHE A 71 -30.88 -4.97 27.23
CA PHE A 71 -31.44 -5.73 28.35
C PHE A 71 -31.79 -4.85 29.56
N HIS A 72 -31.13 -3.72 29.76
CA HIS A 72 -31.30 -2.87 30.96
C HIS A 72 -32.31 -1.72 30.79
N GLY A 73 -33.41 -1.96 30.06
CA GLY A 73 -34.44 -0.95 29.81
C GLY A 73 -35.88 -1.46 29.96
N THR A 74 -36.07 -2.55 30.67
CA THR A 74 -37.40 -3.20 30.87
C THR A 74 -37.75 -3.42 32.33
N PHE A 75 -36.87 -3.06 33.27
CA PHE A 75 -37.07 -3.37 34.68
C PHE A 75 -38.23 -2.58 35.31
N ILE A 76 -38.70 -1.49 34.69
CA ILE A 76 -39.88 -0.75 35.16
C ILE A 76 -41.17 -1.60 35.11
N PHE A 77 -41.21 -2.64 34.29
CA PHE A 77 -42.37 -3.54 34.16
C PHE A 77 -42.43 -4.59 35.28
N ILE A 78 -41.38 -4.74 36.08
CA ILE A 78 -41.29 -5.76 37.13
C ILE A 78 -41.67 -5.14 38.48
N GLU A 79 -42.42 -5.89 39.29
CA GLU A 79 -42.82 -5.49 40.64
C GLU A 79 -42.05 -6.31 41.70
N ALA A 80 -42.12 -5.85 42.96
CA ALA A 80 -41.56 -6.61 44.08
C ALA A 80 -42.24 -8.01 44.17
N PRO A 81 -41.53 -9.07 44.59
CA PRO A 81 -40.16 -9.09 45.13
C PRO A 81 -39.06 -9.26 44.06
N ILE A 82 -39.41 -9.45 42.80
CA ILE A 82 -38.46 -9.81 41.73
C ILE A 82 -37.71 -8.58 41.20
N TYR A 83 -38.25 -7.37 41.42
CA TYR A 83 -37.70 -6.11 40.96
C TYR A 83 -36.19 -5.98 41.16
N GLY A 84 -35.70 -6.15 42.40
CA GLY A 84 -34.28 -6.00 42.72
C GLY A 84 -33.39 -6.98 41.98
N TRP A 85 -33.79 -8.26 41.89
CA TRP A 85 -33.07 -9.29 41.14
C TRP A 85 -33.01 -8.99 39.64
N TYR A 86 -34.14 -8.63 39.04
CA TYR A 86 -34.20 -8.35 37.60
C TYR A 86 -33.38 -7.12 37.21
N LEU A 87 -33.48 -6.04 38.01
CA LEU A 87 -32.68 -4.83 37.81
C LEU A 87 -31.19 -5.15 37.89
N SER A 88 -30.75 -5.88 38.91
CA SER A 88 -29.34 -6.23 39.12
C SER A 88 -28.79 -7.12 37.99
N VAL A 89 -29.55 -8.13 37.56
CA VAL A 89 -29.12 -9.03 36.47
C VAL A 89 -28.99 -8.26 35.15
N THR A 90 -29.95 -7.38 34.86
CA THR A 90 -29.88 -6.56 33.64
C THR A 90 -28.75 -5.53 33.71
N ALA A 91 -28.38 -5.04 34.91
CA ALA A 91 -27.25 -4.13 35.11
C ALA A 91 -25.90 -4.77 34.73
N ILE A 92 -25.74 -6.09 34.91
CA ILE A 92 -24.54 -6.81 34.47
C ILE A 92 -24.35 -6.67 32.95
N PHE A 93 -25.42 -6.80 32.17
CA PHE A 93 -25.35 -6.63 30.71
C PHE A 93 -25.08 -5.17 30.32
N LEU A 94 -25.63 -4.20 31.05
CA LEU A 94 -25.29 -2.80 30.85
C LEU A 94 -23.80 -2.53 31.06
N ILE A 95 -23.23 -3.04 32.16
CA ILE A 95 -21.80 -2.90 32.45
C ILE A 95 -20.94 -3.60 31.39
N ALA A 96 -21.37 -4.76 30.89
CA ALA A 96 -20.71 -5.42 29.77
C ALA A 96 -20.74 -4.55 28.50
N SER A 97 -21.86 -3.89 28.23
CA SER A 97 -22.01 -2.94 27.11
C SER A 97 -21.07 -1.73 27.28
N TRP A 98 -20.96 -1.13 28.47
CA TRP A 98 -20.02 -0.04 28.73
C TRP A 98 -18.56 -0.43 28.54
N ASN A 99 -18.17 -1.64 28.98
CA ASN A 99 -16.82 -2.14 28.74
C ASN A 99 -16.55 -2.35 27.25
N LEU A 100 -17.54 -2.87 26.52
CA LEU A 100 -17.45 -3.06 25.08
C LEU A 100 -17.36 -1.73 24.33
N HIS A 101 -18.13 -0.72 24.75
CA HIS A 101 -18.03 0.66 24.27
C HIS A 101 -16.60 1.20 24.39
N ASN A 102 -15.96 1.02 25.55
CA ASN A 102 -14.58 1.48 25.78
C ASN A 102 -13.58 0.74 24.89
N ILE A 103 -13.80 -0.55 24.60
CA ILE A 103 -12.99 -1.33 23.64
C ILE A 103 -13.22 -0.83 22.21
N ILE A 104 -14.46 -0.51 21.82
CA ILE A 104 -14.80 0.04 20.51
C ILE A 104 -14.16 1.42 20.33
N ALA A 105 -14.24 2.28 21.34
CA ALA A 105 -13.56 3.57 21.39
C ALA A 105 -12.03 3.40 21.24
N TRP A 106 -11.44 2.42 21.92
CA TRP A 106 -10.03 2.07 21.74
C TRP A 106 -9.71 1.70 20.29
N ILE A 107 -10.46 0.78 19.68
CA ILE A 107 -10.25 0.35 18.29
C ILE A 107 -10.32 1.55 17.33
N LYS A 108 -11.23 2.50 17.59
CA LYS A 108 -11.40 3.72 16.79
C LYS A 108 -10.26 4.71 16.94
N VAL A 109 -9.73 4.87 18.14
CA VAL A 109 -8.64 5.84 18.40
C VAL A 109 -7.25 5.25 18.16
N LYS A 110 -7.11 3.92 18.20
CA LYS A 110 -5.84 3.17 18.03
C LYS A 110 -5.01 3.60 16.82
N PRO A 111 -5.57 3.89 15.63
CA PRO A 111 -4.80 4.37 14.48
C PRO A 111 -4.18 5.76 14.67
N PHE A 112 -4.67 6.55 15.64
CA PHE A 112 -4.27 7.94 15.85
C PHE A 112 -3.34 8.13 17.05
N ILE A 113 -3.08 7.09 17.85
CA ILE A 113 -2.30 7.17 19.10
C ILE A 113 -1.11 6.20 19.06
N GLY A 114 0.00 6.57 19.69
CA GLY A 114 1.21 5.73 19.73
C GLY A 114 1.01 4.45 20.54
N SER A 115 1.85 3.44 20.30
CA SER A 115 1.78 2.12 20.95
C SER A 115 1.79 2.18 22.49
N LYS A 116 2.64 3.05 23.07
CA LYS A 116 2.69 3.27 24.53
C LYS A 116 1.35 3.80 25.07
N THR A 117 0.77 4.80 24.41
CA THR A 117 -0.53 5.37 24.78
C THR A 117 -1.65 4.35 24.61
N SER A 118 -1.61 3.52 23.56
CA SER A 118 -2.56 2.43 23.35
C SER A 118 -2.48 1.39 24.48
N PHE A 119 -1.27 1.02 24.92
CA PHE A 119 -1.09 0.10 26.05
C PHE A 119 -1.62 0.70 27.36
N ILE A 120 -1.34 1.98 27.62
CA ILE A 120 -1.90 2.70 28.78
C ILE A 120 -3.43 2.76 28.71
N PHE A 121 -4.00 2.99 27.54
CA PHE A 121 -5.45 3.05 27.34
C PHE A 121 -6.12 1.72 27.73
N VAL A 122 -5.63 0.59 27.20
CA VAL A 122 -6.17 -0.73 27.54
C VAL A 122 -5.86 -1.12 28.97
N GLY A 123 -4.65 -0.80 29.46
CA GLY A 123 -4.24 -1.06 30.84
C GLY A 123 -5.13 -0.36 31.86
N THR A 124 -5.55 0.88 31.59
CA THR A 124 -6.48 1.60 32.46
C THR A 124 -7.89 1.00 32.44
N ILE A 125 -8.39 0.49 31.30
CA ILE A 125 -9.66 -0.27 31.25
C ILE A 125 -9.57 -1.53 32.12
N ALA A 126 -8.45 -2.24 32.05
CA ALA A 126 -8.24 -3.43 32.88
C ALA A 126 -8.22 -3.10 34.37
N LEU A 127 -7.62 -1.96 34.75
CA LEU A 127 -7.61 -1.48 36.14
C LEU A 127 -8.99 -1.05 36.67
N ALA A 128 -9.96 -0.79 35.78
CA ALA A 128 -11.33 -0.47 36.17
C ALA A 128 -12.19 -1.71 36.52
N GLN A 129 -11.77 -2.93 36.15
CA GLN A 129 -12.57 -4.14 36.37
C GLN A 129 -12.88 -4.45 37.84
N PRO A 130 -11.96 -4.27 38.81
CA PRO A 130 -12.27 -4.47 40.23
C PRO A 130 -13.37 -3.54 40.73
N TYR A 131 -13.44 -2.30 40.23
CA TYR A 131 -14.53 -1.38 40.56
C TYR A 131 -15.87 -1.91 40.03
N TRP A 132 -15.93 -2.39 38.78
CA TRP A 132 -17.17 -2.94 38.22
C TRP A 132 -17.65 -4.20 38.95
N ALA A 133 -16.75 -5.07 39.40
CA ALA A 133 -17.11 -6.21 40.24
C ALA A 133 -17.72 -5.77 41.58
N LEU A 134 -17.16 -4.74 42.22
CA LEU A 134 -17.72 -4.14 43.43
C LEU A 134 -19.09 -3.50 43.17
N GLU A 135 -19.22 -2.78 42.06
CA GLU A 135 -20.45 -2.05 41.71
C GLU A 135 -21.62 -3.01 41.43
N ILE A 136 -21.38 -4.15 40.75
CA ILE A 136 -22.40 -5.20 40.55
C ILE A 136 -22.92 -5.73 41.88
N TYR A 137 -22.02 -5.97 42.84
CA TYR A 137 -22.42 -6.41 44.18
C TYR A 137 -23.16 -5.30 44.95
N ALA A 138 -22.68 -4.06 44.85
CA ALA A 138 -23.26 -2.90 45.52
C ALA A 138 -24.69 -2.63 45.03
N ASP A 139 -24.89 -2.65 43.70
CA ASP A 139 -26.20 -2.51 43.04
C ASP A 139 -27.17 -3.59 43.55
N PHE A 140 -26.74 -4.86 43.51
CA PHE A 140 -27.54 -5.97 44.02
C PHE A 140 -27.90 -5.80 45.50
N ALA A 141 -26.94 -5.44 46.34
CA ALA A 141 -27.17 -5.28 47.76
C ALA A 141 -28.10 -4.10 48.08
N TYR A 142 -28.05 -3.02 47.32
CA TYR A 142 -28.89 -1.84 47.50
C TYR A 142 -30.34 -2.10 47.07
N PHE A 143 -30.55 -2.60 45.85
CA PHE A 143 -31.90 -2.85 45.32
C PHE A 143 -32.60 -4.08 45.95
N ASN A 144 -31.88 -4.88 46.75
CA ASN A 144 -32.46 -5.94 47.58
C ASN A 144 -32.47 -5.59 49.08
N ASN A 145 -32.31 -4.31 49.45
CA ASN A 145 -32.40 -3.83 50.84
C ASN A 145 -31.43 -4.50 51.83
N ILE A 146 -30.24 -4.88 51.36
CA ILE A 146 -29.19 -5.51 52.18
C ILE A 146 -28.27 -4.44 52.79
N ASN A 147 -27.77 -3.49 51.99
CA ASN A 147 -26.90 -2.42 52.46
C ASN A 147 -26.92 -1.18 51.54
N ASP A 148 -26.42 -0.05 52.04
CA ASP A 148 -26.36 1.23 51.31
C ASP A 148 -24.98 1.52 50.69
N ILE A 149 -24.16 0.48 50.43
CA ILE A 149 -22.80 0.69 49.92
C ILE A 149 -22.79 1.37 48.54
N TYR A 150 -23.82 1.08 47.74
CA TYR A 150 -24.05 1.67 46.42
C TYR A 150 -24.06 3.19 46.43
N LEU A 151 -24.65 3.81 47.45
CA LEU A 151 -24.69 5.28 47.57
C LEU A 151 -23.29 5.89 47.69
N LYS A 152 -22.32 5.12 48.20
CA LYS A 152 -20.92 5.57 48.32
C LYS A 152 -20.10 5.28 47.05
N THR A 153 -20.34 4.15 46.40
CA THR A 153 -19.54 3.71 45.24
C THR A 153 -20.00 4.38 43.94
N ARG A 154 -21.29 4.71 43.82
CA ARG A 154 -21.89 5.35 42.63
C ARG A 154 -21.27 6.71 42.28
N VAL A 155 -20.76 7.46 43.26
CA VAL A 155 -20.11 8.77 43.00
C VAL A 155 -18.88 8.60 42.09
N PHE A 156 -18.25 7.42 42.12
CA PHE A 156 -17.09 7.09 41.28
C PHE A 156 -17.49 6.46 39.94
N GLU A 157 -18.77 6.18 39.68
CA GLU A 157 -19.23 5.47 38.48
C GLU A 157 -18.76 6.16 37.20
N ALA A 158 -18.98 7.47 37.10
CA ALA A 158 -18.55 8.23 35.93
C ALA A 158 -17.03 8.19 35.71
N LEU A 159 -16.22 8.10 36.77
CA LEU A 159 -14.76 7.99 36.68
C LEU A 159 -14.32 6.64 36.11
N PHE A 160 -15.01 5.56 36.41
CA PHE A 160 -14.69 4.23 35.87
C PHE A 160 -15.45 3.88 34.58
N ARG A 161 -16.35 4.76 34.14
CA ARG A 161 -17.16 4.62 32.92
C ARG A 161 -16.65 5.48 31.75
N ASP A 162 -16.38 6.76 31.97
CA ASP A 162 -16.33 7.77 30.90
C ASP A 162 -14.95 8.32 30.47
N PRO A 163 -13.82 8.21 31.21
CA PRO A 163 -12.57 8.87 30.80
C PRO A 163 -12.07 8.50 29.41
N TRP A 164 -12.22 7.22 29.02
CA TRP A 164 -11.82 6.73 27.69
C TRP A 164 -12.62 7.37 26.57
N TRP A 165 -13.91 7.61 26.80
CA TRP A 165 -14.78 8.27 25.83
C TRP A 165 -14.43 9.76 25.69
N VAL A 166 -14.16 10.44 26.81
CA VAL A 166 -13.70 11.84 26.80
C VAL A 166 -12.39 11.96 26.03
N TYR A 167 -11.42 11.08 26.32
CA TYR A 167 -10.15 11.04 25.59
C TYR A 167 -10.36 10.79 24.10
N THR A 168 -11.17 9.79 23.74
CA THR A 168 -11.44 9.42 22.34
C THR A 168 -12.09 10.57 21.58
N THR A 169 -13.08 11.23 22.19
CA THR A 169 -13.75 12.39 21.61
C THR A 169 -12.78 13.54 21.36
N CYS A 170 -11.98 13.91 22.36
CA CYS A 170 -10.97 14.95 22.22
C CYS A 170 -9.91 14.58 21.16
N CYS A 171 -9.43 13.34 21.16
CA CYS A 171 -8.43 12.87 20.22
C CYS A 171 -8.94 12.89 18.77
N LEU A 172 -10.17 12.42 18.54
CA LEU A 172 -10.79 12.44 17.21
C LEU A 172 -11.01 13.87 16.73
N LEU A 173 -11.61 14.74 17.54
CA LEU A 173 -11.84 16.15 17.18
C LEU A 173 -10.52 16.90 16.93
N PHE A 174 -9.50 16.64 17.74
CA PHE A 174 -8.17 17.22 17.55
C PHE A 174 -7.52 16.74 16.25
N ASN A 175 -7.53 15.44 15.97
CA ASN A 175 -6.95 14.89 14.74
C ASN A 175 -7.70 15.38 13.49
N ILE A 176 -9.03 15.49 13.56
CA ILE A 176 -9.85 16.08 12.49
C ILE A 176 -9.39 17.52 12.20
N ARG A 177 -9.23 18.35 13.23
CA ARG A 177 -8.77 19.73 13.05
C ARG A 177 -7.32 19.82 12.57
N ALA A 178 -6.42 19.04 13.17
CA ALA A 178 -4.99 19.13 12.95
C ALA A 178 -4.56 18.55 11.59
N ARG A 179 -5.14 17.43 11.15
CA ARG A 179 -4.77 16.78 9.88
C ARG A 179 -5.52 17.34 8.68
N TYR A 180 -6.72 17.89 8.86
CA TYR A 180 -7.56 18.31 7.75
C TYR A 180 -7.68 19.82 7.57
N SER A 181 -7.10 20.68 8.42
CA SER A 181 -7.15 22.15 8.25
C SER A 181 -8.54 22.77 8.01
N LEU A 182 -9.62 22.01 8.24
CA LEU A 182 -11.01 22.42 8.03
C LEU A 182 -11.61 22.77 9.37
N SER A 183 -12.43 23.82 9.37
CA SER A 183 -13.27 24.11 10.54
C SER A 183 -14.32 23.01 10.70
N LEU A 184 -14.67 22.66 11.93
CA LEU A 184 -15.72 21.67 12.23
C LEU A 184 -17.05 22.04 11.53
N PHE A 185 -17.31 23.34 11.33
CA PHE A 185 -18.50 23.82 10.62
C PHE A 185 -18.48 23.55 9.10
N GLU A 186 -17.33 23.71 8.43
CA GLU A 186 -17.19 23.36 7.00
C GLU A 186 -17.39 21.86 6.80
N LEU A 187 -16.85 21.05 7.72
CA LEU A 187 -16.94 19.60 7.72
C LEU A 187 -18.38 19.09 7.89
N MET A 188 -19.16 19.72 8.77
CA MET A 188 -20.58 19.42 8.95
C MET A 188 -21.41 19.73 7.69
N ARG A 189 -21.05 20.75 6.90
CA ARG A 189 -21.74 21.05 5.63
C ARG A 189 -21.38 20.08 4.52
N LEU A 190 -20.15 19.57 4.51
CA LEU A 190 -19.67 18.69 3.44
C LEU A 190 -20.25 17.28 3.52
N SER A 191 -20.58 16.81 4.74
CA SER A 191 -21.19 15.49 4.93
C SER A 191 -22.21 15.49 6.09
N PRO A 192 -23.52 15.32 5.80
CA PRO A 192 -24.56 15.31 6.83
C PRO A 192 -24.36 14.22 7.90
N ARG A 193 -23.85 13.05 7.51
CA ARG A 193 -23.59 11.93 8.44
C ARG A 193 -22.53 12.28 9.49
N PHE A 194 -21.47 12.98 9.07
CA PHE A 194 -20.41 13.40 9.98
C PHE A 194 -20.87 14.49 10.95
N ALA A 195 -21.81 15.35 10.51
CA ALA A 195 -22.46 16.30 11.39
C ALA A 195 -23.26 15.61 12.49
N VAL A 196 -24.06 14.60 12.13
CA VAL A 196 -24.81 13.79 13.11
C VAL A 196 -23.86 13.15 14.13
N MET A 197 -22.73 12.60 13.66
CA MET A 197 -21.70 12.00 14.51
C MET A 197 -21.08 13.01 15.50
N ILE A 198 -20.61 14.19 15.03
CA ILE A 198 -20.05 15.21 15.93
C ILE A 198 -21.09 15.69 16.95
N VAL A 199 -22.32 15.95 16.50
CA VAL A 199 -23.39 16.41 17.39
C VAL A 199 -23.69 15.36 18.46
N ALA A 200 -23.75 14.08 18.09
CA ALA A 200 -23.93 12.99 19.04
C ALA A 200 -22.77 12.90 20.05
N MET A 201 -21.51 13.06 19.60
CA MET A 201 -20.34 13.08 20.48
C MET A 201 -20.41 14.23 21.49
N ILE A 202 -20.69 15.46 21.04
CA ILE A 202 -20.80 16.63 21.92
C ILE A 202 -21.96 16.44 22.91
N LEU A 203 -23.12 16.01 22.41
CA LEU A 203 -24.31 15.81 23.23
C LEU A 203 -24.08 14.73 24.30
N SER A 204 -23.33 13.67 23.97
CA SER A 204 -22.95 12.64 24.94
C SER A 204 -22.09 13.20 26.07
N LEU A 205 -21.13 14.09 25.77
CA LEU A 205 -20.29 14.72 26.80
C LEU A 205 -21.10 15.67 27.69
N VAL A 206 -22.01 16.45 27.09
CA VAL A 206 -22.91 17.34 27.84
C VAL A 206 -23.77 16.54 28.81
N PHE A 207 -24.41 15.46 28.34
CA PHE A 207 -25.21 14.61 29.21
C PHE A 207 -24.38 13.87 30.26
N THR A 208 -23.15 13.45 29.97
CA THR A 208 -22.22 12.92 30.98
C THR A 208 -21.92 13.96 32.07
N VAL A 209 -21.68 15.22 31.73
CA VAL A 209 -21.43 16.28 32.73
C VAL A 209 -22.68 16.53 33.57
N ILE A 210 -23.86 16.59 32.94
CA ILE A 210 -25.13 16.76 33.67
C ILE A 210 -25.38 15.56 34.60
N ASP A 211 -25.09 14.33 34.14
CA ASP A 211 -25.19 13.11 34.93
C ASP A 211 -24.29 13.16 36.17
N ILE A 212 -23.02 13.55 36.02
CA ILE A 212 -22.08 13.72 37.14
C ILE A 212 -22.61 14.75 38.14
N CYS A 213 -23.10 15.90 37.66
CA CYS A 213 -23.65 16.95 38.51
C CYS A 213 -24.92 16.48 39.26
N ALA A 214 -25.75 15.63 38.63
CA ALA A 214 -26.92 15.04 39.25
C ALA A 214 -26.56 13.97 40.29
N VAL A 215 -25.52 13.15 40.06
CA VAL A 215 -25.03 12.16 41.03
C VAL A 215 -24.37 12.82 42.26
N ILE A 216 -23.71 13.98 42.09
CA ILE A 216 -23.06 14.73 43.18
C ILE A 216 -24.03 15.70 43.88
N ASP A 217 -25.33 15.64 43.57
CA ASP A 217 -26.40 16.43 44.20
C ASP A 217 -26.17 17.96 44.10
N ARG A 218 -25.58 18.41 42.98
CA ARG A 218 -25.35 19.85 42.71
C ARG A 218 -26.55 20.55 42.08
N PHE A 219 -27.56 19.79 41.65
CA PHE A 219 -28.83 20.33 41.17
C PHE A 219 -29.87 20.28 42.29
N SER A 220 -30.42 21.45 42.64
CA SER A 220 -31.49 21.60 43.63
C SER A 220 -32.87 21.08 43.17
N THR A 221 -32.92 20.28 42.11
CA THR A 221 -34.15 19.74 41.53
C THR A 221 -34.40 18.31 41.98
N SER A 222 -35.58 18.11 42.56
CA SER A 222 -36.11 16.97 43.31
C SER A 222 -36.30 15.65 42.51
N LEU A 223 -35.28 15.16 41.81
CA LEU A 223 -35.33 13.82 41.21
C LEU A 223 -34.90 12.76 42.25
N PRO A 224 -35.69 11.69 42.48
CA PRO A 224 -35.33 10.65 43.43
C PRO A 224 -34.00 9.96 43.05
N ILE A 225 -33.23 9.60 44.07
CA ILE A 225 -31.92 8.93 43.93
C ILE A 225 -32.10 7.68 43.06
N GLY A 226 -31.37 7.60 41.94
CA GLY A 226 -31.43 6.49 41.00
C GLY A 226 -32.20 6.75 39.70
N ILE A 227 -33.06 7.77 39.65
CA ILE A 227 -33.95 8.06 38.51
C ILE A 227 -33.38 9.25 37.72
N ASN A 228 -32.12 9.12 37.33
CA ASN A 228 -31.47 10.12 36.51
C ASN A 228 -31.52 9.66 35.04
N PRO A 229 -32.23 10.37 34.14
CA PRO A 229 -32.31 9.99 32.73
C PRO A 229 -31.06 10.36 31.92
N PHE A 230 -30.18 11.22 32.44
CA PHE A 230 -29.07 11.81 31.68
C PHE A 230 -28.02 10.79 31.27
N TRP A 231 -27.69 9.80 32.11
CA TRP A 231 -26.78 8.73 31.69
C TRP A 231 -27.36 7.89 30.54
N LYS A 232 -28.68 7.64 30.51
CA LYS A 232 -29.35 6.92 29.41
C LYS A 232 -29.25 7.71 28.11
N LEU A 233 -29.45 9.03 28.18
CA LEU A 233 -29.29 9.93 27.04
C LEU A 233 -27.84 9.97 26.54
N ALA A 234 -26.87 10.07 27.46
CA ALA A 234 -25.45 10.02 27.13
C ALA A 234 -25.08 8.69 26.45
N PHE A 235 -25.59 7.58 26.99
CA PHE A 235 -25.37 6.23 26.46
C PHE A 235 -25.94 6.07 25.06
N VAL A 236 -27.18 6.50 24.79
CA VAL A 236 -27.76 6.46 23.44
C VAL A 236 -26.93 7.30 22.45
N CYS A 237 -26.44 8.47 22.85
CA CYS A 237 -25.60 9.31 21.99
C CYS A 237 -24.24 8.66 21.66
N LYS A 238 -23.65 7.93 22.62
CA LYS A 238 -22.44 7.13 22.42
C LYS A 238 -22.68 6.03 21.38
N LEU A 239 -23.72 5.22 21.59
CA LEU A 239 -24.10 4.14 20.68
C LEU A 239 -24.44 4.65 19.26
N LEU A 240 -25.06 5.83 19.17
CA LEU A 240 -25.37 6.46 17.88
C LEU A 240 -24.09 6.84 17.14
N THR A 241 -23.10 7.36 17.86
CA THR A 241 -21.77 7.64 17.28
C THR A 241 -21.17 6.35 16.73
N ASP A 242 -21.35 5.23 17.45
CA ASP A 242 -20.80 3.95 17.02
C ASP A 242 -21.48 3.37 15.79
N SER A 243 -22.80 3.45 15.74
CA SER A 243 -23.63 2.95 14.65
C SER A 243 -23.50 3.80 13.38
N VAL A 244 -23.32 5.13 13.49
CA VAL A 244 -23.15 6.04 12.34
C VAL A 244 -21.76 5.90 11.71
N ILE A 245 -20.73 5.56 12.50
CA ILE A 245 -19.35 5.37 12.00
C ILE A 245 -19.19 4.12 11.12
N LEU A 246 -20.12 3.16 11.20
CA LEU A 246 -20.15 1.96 10.35
C LEU A 246 -20.35 2.28 8.85
N ASP A 247 -21.01 3.40 8.55
CA ASP A 247 -21.26 3.86 7.19
C ASP A 247 -20.24 4.91 6.76
N ASP A 248 -19.34 4.54 5.86
CA ASP A 248 -18.58 5.48 5.04
C ASP A 248 -17.59 6.43 5.78
N PHE A 249 -17.11 6.11 7.00
CA PHE A 249 -16.08 6.94 7.66
C PHE A 249 -14.83 7.12 6.77
N LYS A 250 -14.38 6.03 6.13
CA LYS A 250 -13.27 6.05 5.16
C LYS A 250 -13.62 6.88 3.92
N THR A 251 -14.79 6.65 3.33
CA THR A 251 -15.27 7.38 2.14
C THR A 251 -15.43 8.88 2.40
N ALA A 252 -15.88 9.28 3.59
CA ALA A 252 -16.00 10.69 3.98
C ALA A 252 -14.63 11.31 4.23
N LEU A 253 -13.72 10.61 4.90
CA LEU A 253 -12.34 11.04 5.13
C LEU A 253 -11.55 11.18 3.83
N ASP A 254 -11.75 10.27 2.87
CA ASP A 254 -11.15 10.31 1.54
C ASP A 254 -11.69 11.50 0.72
N LYS A 255 -12.99 11.81 0.83
CA LYS A 255 -13.59 13.01 0.22
C LYS A 255 -13.05 14.32 0.82
N LEU A 256 -12.79 14.34 2.14
CA LEU A 256 -12.22 15.49 2.85
C LEU A 256 -10.73 15.68 2.57
N SER A 257 -9.96 14.59 2.52
CA SER A 257 -8.56 14.59 2.11
C SER A 257 -8.40 15.18 0.70
N ALA A 258 -9.24 14.73 -0.24
CA ALA A 258 -9.27 15.26 -1.60
C ALA A 258 -9.60 16.77 -1.65
N HIS A 259 -10.50 17.25 -0.79
CA HIS A 259 -10.85 18.68 -0.69
C HIS A 259 -9.76 19.55 -0.04
N ASN A 260 -8.92 18.98 0.82
CA ASN A 260 -7.80 19.70 1.43
C ASN A 260 -6.58 19.81 0.52
N ILE A 261 -6.29 18.75 -0.24
CA ILE A 261 -5.21 18.77 -1.23
C ILE A 261 -5.47 19.90 -2.24
N SER A 262 -6.72 20.07 -2.68
CA SER A 262 -7.08 21.18 -3.58
C SER A 262 -6.98 22.56 -2.92
N ARG A 263 -7.41 22.73 -1.66
CA ARG A 263 -7.29 24.00 -0.93
C ARG A 263 -5.83 24.39 -0.63
N ALA A 264 -4.98 23.42 -0.28
CA ALA A 264 -3.56 23.62 -0.02
C ALA A 264 -2.79 24.04 -1.29
N GLN A 265 -3.18 23.54 -2.46
CA GLN A 265 -2.64 23.98 -3.76
C GLN A 265 -3.00 25.44 -4.04
N VAL A 266 -4.27 25.85 -3.82
CA VAL A 266 -4.72 27.24 -4.04
C VAL A 266 -4.02 28.23 -3.09
N GLN A 267 -3.84 27.86 -1.83
CA GLN A 267 -3.23 28.75 -0.83
C GLN A 267 -1.72 28.92 -1.00
N ARG A 268 -1.00 27.89 -1.48
CA ARG A 268 0.43 27.99 -1.84
C ARG A 268 0.67 28.93 -3.02
N VAL A 269 -0.27 29.01 -3.97
CA VAL A 269 -0.19 29.96 -5.08
C VAL A 269 -0.45 31.41 -4.63
N GLN A 270 -1.34 31.62 -3.67
CA GLN A 270 -1.63 32.95 -3.12
C GLN A 270 -0.47 33.52 -2.28
N VAL A 271 0.19 32.68 -1.46
CA VAL A 271 1.30 33.12 -0.57
C VAL A 271 2.56 33.45 -1.37
N ARG A 272 2.81 32.75 -2.48
CA ARG A 272 3.96 33.02 -3.37
C ARG A 272 3.84 34.36 -4.12
N SER A 273 2.63 34.92 -4.21
CA SER A 273 2.35 36.23 -4.82
C SER A 273 2.65 37.43 -3.91
N THR A 274 2.75 37.23 -2.58
CA THR A 274 2.74 38.34 -1.60
C THR A 274 4.06 38.60 -0.86
N ALA A 275 5.10 37.78 -1.04
CA ALA A 275 6.40 37.98 -0.40
C ALA A 275 7.35 38.84 -1.27
N LYS A 276 7.72 40.05 -0.79
CA LYS A 276 8.74 40.93 -1.41
C LYS A 276 10.16 40.51 -1.00
N PRO A 277 11.16 40.50 -1.92
CA PRO A 277 12.55 40.21 -1.57
C PRO A 277 13.32 41.49 -1.17
N SER A 278 14.06 41.42 -0.07
CA SER A 278 15.05 42.42 0.39
C SER A 278 16.46 42.04 -0.10
N VAL A 279 17.18 43.01 -0.65
CA VAL A 279 18.50 42.89 -1.30
C VAL A 279 19.61 43.33 -0.34
N GLU A 280 20.70 42.55 -0.23
CA GLU A 280 22.00 43.03 0.24
C GLU A 280 23.12 42.57 -0.71
N HIS A 281 23.97 43.53 -1.09
CA HIS A 281 25.02 43.48 -2.10
C HIS A 281 26.39 43.11 -1.49
N ARG A 282 27.22 42.34 -2.22
CA ARG A 282 28.68 42.56 -2.22
C ARG A 282 29.35 42.05 -3.51
N GLU A 283 30.16 42.92 -4.10
CA GLU A 283 30.83 42.82 -5.41
C GLU A 283 32.20 42.11 -5.38
N TYR A 284 32.59 41.54 -6.54
CA TYR A 284 33.98 41.48 -7.05
C TYR A 284 33.98 41.75 -8.58
N PRO A 285 35.08 42.30 -9.16
CA PRO A 285 35.06 43.06 -10.41
C PRO A 285 35.46 42.26 -11.67
N SER A 286 35.07 42.83 -12.81
CA SER A 286 34.98 42.25 -14.16
C SER A 286 36.13 42.65 -15.09
N THR A 287 36.27 41.95 -16.23
CA THR A 287 36.40 42.43 -17.65
C THR A 287 36.99 41.30 -18.53
N LEU A 288 36.61 40.98 -19.78
CA LEU A 288 35.81 41.55 -20.89
C LEU A 288 35.07 40.37 -21.63
N HIS A 289 33.75 40.38 -21.86
CA HIS A 289 32.92 41.03 -22.92
C HIS A 289 32.96 40.46 -24.35
N ALA A 290 31.97 39.62 -24.69
CA ALA A 290 31.12 39.79 -25.88
C ALA A 290 29.76 39.04 -25.74
N SER A 291 28.67 39.83 -25.72
CA SER A 291 27.29 39.52 -26.13
C SER A 291 26.49 38.43 -25.39
N SER A 292 25.87 38.81 -24.27
CA SER A 292 24.67 38.17 -23.72
C SER A 292 23.49 39.15 -23.72
N SER A 293 22.41 38.74 -24.39
CA SER A 293 21.04 39.26 -24.31
C SER A 293 20.16 38.14 -24.87
N SER A 294 19.15 37.56 -24.23
CA SER A 294 18.27 38.07 -23.17
C SER A 294 17.63 36.87 -22.44
N ILE A 295 17.77 36.81 -21.12
CA ILE A 295 16.92 35.97 -20.26
C ILE A 295 15.51 36.56 -20.33
N THR A 296 14.63 35.89 -21.06
CA THR A 296 13.20 36.21 -21.08
C THR A 296 12.54 35.43 -19.94
N ARG A 297 11.76 36.16 -19.14
CA ARG A 297 10.92 35.66 -18.04
C ARG A 297 10.22 34.35 -18.43
N ILE A 298 10.43 33.28 -17.67
CA ILE A 298 9.52 32.14 -17.67
C ILE A 298 8.28 32.58 -16.89
N SER A 299 7.30 33.06 -17.65
CA SER A 299 5.92 33.22 -17.24
C SER A 299 5.38 31.88 -16.75
N GLY A 300 4.45 31.92 -15.79
CA GLY A 300 3.93 30.76 -15.08
C GLY A 300 3.54 29.59 -15.99
N GLY A 301 4.05 28.41 -15.65
CA GLY A 301 3.48 27.14 -16.11
C GLY A 301 2.07 27.04 -15.54
N ASN A 302 1.10 27.15 -16.43
CA ASN A 302 -0.31 27.10 -16.11
C ASN A 302 -0.68 25.78 -15.44
N TYR A 303 -1.74 25.82 -14.65
CA TYR A 303 -2.52 24.69 -14.14
C TYR A 303 -3.07 23.74 -15.23
N GLU A 304 -2.61 23.86 -16.48
CA GLU A 304 -3.10 23.11 -17.63
C GLU A 304 -2.49 21.70 -17.73
N ASP A 305 -1.28 21.43 -17.20
CA ASP A 305 -0.67 20.09 -17.34
C ASP A 305 -1.40 18.99 -16.54
N ALA A 306 -2.14 19.35 -15.49
CA ALA A 306 -2.99 18.41 -14.76
C ALA A 306 -4.38 18.23 -15.40
N ASP A 307 -4.83 19.20 -16.21
CA ASP A 307 -6.07 19.17 -16.99
C ASP A 307 -5.89 18.49 -18.37
N LEU A 308 -4.65 18.23 -18.80
CA LEU A 308 -4.34 17.56 -20.08
C LEU A 308 -4.77 16.08 -20.15
N LEU A 309 -5.03 15.42 -19.00
CA LEU A 309 -5.66 14.09 -18.96
C LEU A 309 -7.19 14.15 -19.18
N GLU A 310 -7.78 15.34 -19.27
CA GLU A 310 -9.24 15.53 -19.24
C GLU A 310 -9.85 15.80 -20.63
N ARG A 311 -9.04 16.00 -21.68
CA ARG A 311 -9.54 16.45 -23.01
C ARG A 311 -9.05 15.67 -24.24
N GLY A 312 -8.70 14.39 -24.07
CA GLY A 312 -8.41 13.49 -25.19
C GLY A 312 -9.54 12.48 -25.44
N ALA A 313 -10.35 12.71 -26.48
CA ALA A 313 -11.34 11.79 -27.07
C ALA A 313 -12.54 11.36 -26.19
N GLY A 314 -13.58 12.21 -26.14
CA GLY A 314 -15.00 11.80 -26.19
C GLY A 314 -15.60 10.87 -25.13
N ILE A 315 -14.82 10.32 -24.20
CA ILE A 315 -15.25 9.45 -23.12
C ILE A 315 -14.68 10.08 -21.85
N ALA A 316 -15.54 10.60 -20.98
CA ALA A 316 -15.12 11.22 -19.73
C ALA A 316 -14.24 10.22 -18.95
N VAL A 317 -12.94 10.49 -18.82
CA VAL A 317 -12.04 9.71 -17.96
C VAL A 317 -12.57 9.88 -16.54
N THR A 318 -13.30 8.87 -16.06
CA THR A 318 -13.99 8.94 -14.78
C THR A 318 -12.97 8.95 -13.64
N ARG A 319 -13.39 9.42 -12.47
CA ARG A 319 -12.53 9.52 -11.28
C ARG A 319 -11.93 8.17 -10.90
N GLU A 320 -12.66 7.10 -11.17
CA GLU A 320 -12.32 5.71 -10.89
C GLU A 320 -11.18 5.21 -11.78
N ILE A 321 -11.16 5.60 -13.07
CA ILE A 321 -10.07 5.28 -14.01
C ILE A 321 -8.77 5.97 -13.59
N LYS A 322 -8.85 7.24 -13.19
CA LYS A 322 -7.67 7.98 -12.68
C LYS A 322 -7.13 7.31 -11.40
N TYR A 323 -8.03 6.87 -10.52
CA TYR A 323 -7.67 6.21 -9.27
C TYR A 323 -7.05 4.83 -9.48
N SER A 324 -7.56 4.02 -10.40
CA SER A 324 -6.96 2.73 -10.75
C SER A 324 -5.55 2.90 -11.33
N LEU A 325 -5.36 3.90 -12.20
CA LEU A 325 -4.04 4.22 -12.74
C LEU A 325 -3.05 4.61 -11.63
N ILE A 326 -3.44 5.55 -10.75
CA ILE A 326 -2.58 6.01 -9.64
C ILE A 326 -2.20 4.84 -8.72
N THR A 327 -3.18 4.01 -8.32
CA THR A 327 -2.91 2.87 -7.45
C THR A 327 -2.01 1.82 -8.11
N SER A 328 -2.15 1.59 -9.42
CA SER A 328 -1.25 0.70 -10.17
C SER A 328 0.18 1.23 -10.26
N ILE A 329 0.34 2.55 -10.43
CA ILE A 329 1.65 3.22 -10.44
C ILE A 329 2.30 3.14 -9.06
N CYS A 330 1.54 3.39 -7.99
CA CYS A 330 2.03 3.26 -6.62
C CYS A 330 2.52 1.83 -6.32
N ALA A 331 1.85 0.79 -6.83
CA ALA A 331 2.31 -0.59 -6.69
C ALA A 331 3.71 -0.80 -7.29
N VAL A 332 3.96 -0.27 -8.50
CA VAL A 332 5.25 -0.36 -9.19
C VAL A 332 6.32 0.50 -8.51
N ILE A 333 6.00 1.74 -8.17
CA ILE A 333 6.95 2.64 -7.49
C ILE A 333 7.41 2.03 -6.18
N MET A 334 6.51 1.49 -5.35
CA MET A 334 6.92 0.88 -4.08
C MET A 334 7.84 -0.33 -4.26
N MET A 335 7.65 -1.12 -5.33
CA MET A 335 8.59 -2.21 -5.64
C MET A 335 9.96 -1.67 -6.02
N GLN A 336 10.02 -0.55 -6.73
CA GLN A 336 11.26 0.02 -7.24
C GLN A 336 11.99 0.87 -6.17
N THR A 337 11.26 1.55 -5.28
CA THR A 337 11.83 2.34 -4.17
C THR A 337 12.22 1.50 -2.98
N ALA A 338 11.58 0.35 -2.75
CA ALA A 338 12.04 -0.63 -1.76
C ALA A 338 13.45 -1.17 -2.07
N MET A 339 13.93 -1.00 -3.31
CA MET A 339 15.29 -1.36 -3.73
C MET A 339 16.34 -0.25 -3.47
N SER A 340 15.94 0.97 -3.08
CA SER A 340 16.83 2.14 -3.02
C SER A 340 16.90 2.86 -1.67
N LEU A 341 16.26 2.33 -0.60
CA LEU A 341 16.56 2.81 0.75
C LEU A 341 17.83 2.12 1.28
N PRO A 342 18.90 2.88 1.58
CA PRO A 342 19.97 2.37 2.42
C PRO A 342 19.35 2.12 3.80
N ILE A 343 19.35 0.87 4.26
CA ILE A 343 19.06 0.56 5.66
C ILE A 343 20.29 1.04 6.43
N ASP A 344 20.28 2.29 6.88
CA ASP A 344 21.27 2.80 7.81
C ASP A 344 21.22 1.94 9.08
N ARG A 345 22.23 1.07 9.17
CA ARG A 345 22.56 0.32 10.36
C ARG A 345 23.15 1.30 11.37
N GLU A 346 22.30 1.90 12.19
CA GLU A 346 22.58 2.16 13.61
C GLU A 346 21.37 2.81 14.32
N GLY A 347 20.74 2.03 15.19
CA GLY A 347 20.43 2.48 16.55
C GLY A 347 19.52 3.69 16.78
N PHE A 348 18.51 4.00 15.95
CA PHE A 348 17.38 4.85 16.37
C PHE A 348 16.20 4.70 15.39
N LEU A 349 14.96 4.79 15.89
CA LEU A 349 13.66 4.96 15.18
C LEU A 349 12.78 3.71 14.94
N ASP A 350 12.03 3.31 15.97
CA ASP A 350 10.92 2.35 15.93
C ASP A 350 9.55 3.05 15.70
N THR A 351 9.40 3.86 14.65
CA THR A 351 8.11 4.58 14.37
C THR A 351 7.70 4.60 12.89
N SER A 352 8.57 4.26 11.95
CA SER A 352 8.24 4.16 10.51
C SER A 352 7.71 2.78 10.09
N GLN A 353 8.12 1.69 10.75
CA GLN A 353 7.79 0.32 10.33
C GLN A 353 6.30 -0.05 10.39
N GLN A 354 5.47 0.69 11.14
CA GLN A 354 4.05 0.36 11.32
C GLN A 354 3.12 0.98 10.25
N PHE A 355 3.56 2.04 9.56
CA PHE A 355 2.89 2.55 8.35
C PHE A 355 3.28 1.73 7.11
N ASP A 356 4.54 1.27 7.06
CA ASP A 356 5.06 0.39 6.02
C ASP A 356 4.39 -1.00 6.01
N SER A 357 3.80 -1.44 7.15
CA SER A 357 3.10 -2.73 7.22
C SER A 357 1.68 -2.73 6.62
N VAL A 358 1.08 -1.57 6.36
CA VAL A 358 -0.30 -1.45 5.83
C VAL A 358 -0.31 -1.14 4.33
N LEU A 359 0.62 -0.30 3.87
CA LEU A 359 0.79 0.03 2.45
C LEU A 359 1.76 -0.97 1.83
N THR A 360 1.28 -2.18 1.59
CA THR A 360 2.02 -3.20 0.86
C THR A 360 1.74 -3.11 -0.64
N VAL A 361 2.63 -3.64 -1.48
CA VAL A 361 2.34 -3.73 -2.92
C VAL A 361 1.04 -4.51 -3.19
N ASP A 362 0.74 -5.51 -2.35
CA ASP A 362 -0.54 -6.24 -2.36
C ASP A 362 -1.76 -5.34 -2.14
N PHE A 363 -1.65 -4.35 -1.26
CA PHE A 363 -2.72 -3.39 -1.03
C PHE A 363 -3.03 -2.60 -2.31
N PHE A 364 -2.01 -2.03 -2.94
CA PHE A 364 -2.20 -1.23 -4.16
C PHE A 364 -2.68 -2.04 -5.35
N ILE A 365 -2.21 -3.28 -5.53
CA ILE A 365 -2.72 -4.19 -6.57
C ILE A 365 -4.21 -4.49 -6.32
N LYS A 366 -4.59 -4.85 -5.08
CA LYS A 366 -6.00 -5.11 -4.72
C LYS A 366 -6.87 -3.88 -4.93
N GLU A 367 -6.35 -2.71 -4.56
CA GLU A 367 -7.06 -1.45 -4.72
C GLU A 367 -7.24 -1.06 -6.20
N THR A 368 -6.25 -1.37 -7.04
CA THR A 368 -6.35 -1.23 -8.50
C THR A 368 -7.48 -2.11 -9.05
N TYR A 369 -7.54 -3.39 -8.65
CA TYR A 369 -8.65 -4.28 -9.06
C TYR A 369 -10.00 -3.77 -8.56
N ARG A 370 -10.08 -3.35 -7.29
CA ARG A 370 -11.30 -2.81 -6.70
C ARG A 370 -11.79 -1.58 -7.46
N ALA A 371 -10.89 -0.68 -7.85
CA ALA A 371 -11.23 0.51 -8.63
C ALA A 371 -11.83 0.17 -10.00
N ARG A 372 -11.33 -0.89 -10.64
CA ARG A 372 -11.81 -1.38 -11.95
C ARG A 372 -13.21 -1.98 -11.88
N GLU A 373 -13.70 -2.38 -10.72
CA GLU A 373 -15.10 -2.85 -10.56
C GLU A 373 -16.13 -1.72 -10.74
N PHE A 374 -15.70 -0.46 -10.68
CA PHE A 374 -16.59 0.69 -10.78
C PHE A 374 -16.69 1.30 -12.19
N PHE A 375 -15.97 0.76 -13.18
CA PHE A 375 -16.06 1.20 -14.57
C PHE A 375 -15.86 0.05 -15.55
N ASP A 376 -16.60 0.06 -16.66
CA ASP A 376 -16.45 -0.94 -17.71
C ASP A 376 -15.34 -0.55 -18.68
N GLN A 377 -14.12 -0.97 -18.35
CA GLN A 377 -12.94 -0.73 -19.18
C GLN A 377 -12.96 -1.47 -20.52
N VAL A 378 -13.76 -2.53 -20.66
CA VAL A 378 -13.77 -3.39 -21.85
C VAL A 378 -14.62 -2.73 -22.92
N GLU A 379 -15.80 -2.25 -22.53
CA GLU A 379 -16.72 -1.53 -23.41
C GLU A 379 -16.28 -0.07 -23.66
N SER A 380 -15.51 0.51 -22.75
CA SER A 380 -15.01 1.90 -22.86
C SER A 380 -13.53 2.01 -22.49
N PRO A 381 -12.63 1.47 -23.34
CA PRO A 381 -11.20 1.57 -23.08
C PRO A 381 -10.72 3.02 -23.16
N SER A 382 -9.65 3.32 -22.43
CA SER A 382 -8.97 4.61 -22.45
C SER A 382 -7.46 4.40 -22.37
N LEU A 383 -6.65 5.41 -22.72
CA LEU A 383 -5.20 5.33 -22.55
C LEU A 383 -4.80 5.03 -21.10
N ALA A 384 -5.54 5.58 -20.13
CA ALA A 384 -5.33 5.29 -18.71
C ALA A 384 -5.65 3.82 -18.36
N SER A 385 -6.67 3.22 -18.98
CA SER A 385 -6.96 1.79 -18.82
C SER A 385 -5.83 0.92 -19.38
N VAL A 386 -5.30 1.28 -20.56
CA VAL A 386 -4.12 0.63 -21.18
C VAL A 386 -2.92 0.66 -20.22
N GLN A 387 -2.59 1.84 -19.71
CA GLN A 387 -1.46 2.03 -18.79
C GLN A 387 -1.68 1.31 -17.46
N THR A 388 -2.90 1.31 -16.91
CA THR A 388 -3.24 0.60 -15.67
C THR A 388 -2.97 -0.91 -15.81
N SER A 389 -3.40 -1.54 -16.90
CA SER A 389 -3.11 -2.95 -17.16
C SER A 389 -1.61 -3.22 -17.35
N PHE A 390 -0.88 -2.29 -17.97
CA PHE A 390 0.57 -2.40 -18.09
C PHE A 390 1.28 -2.36 -16.73
N PHE A 391 0.88 -1.45 -15.83
CA PHE A 391 1.46 -1.38 -14.49
C PHE A 391 1.10 -2.61 -13.64
N LEU A 392 -0.11 -3.16 -13.78
CA LEU A 392 -0.47 -4.45 -13.18
C LEU A 392 0.43 -5.59 -13.69
N PHE A 393 0.71 -5.65 -15.00
CA PHE A 393 1.69 -6.57 -15.56
C PHE A 393 3.06 -6.41 -14.88
N SER A 394 3.56 -5.17 -14.80
CA SER A 394 4.87 -4.87 -14.20
C SER A 394 4.94 -5.30 -12.74
N SER A 395 3.90 -5.07 -11.94
CA SER A 395 3.89 -5.50 -10.53
C SER A 395 3.80 -7.03 -10.39
N LEU A 396 3.09 -7.72 -11.27
CA LEU A 396 2.90 -9.17 -11.19
C LEU A 396 4.12 -9.94 -11.71
N SER A 397 4.79 -9.44 -12.76
CA SER A 397 6.01 -10.05 -13.29
C SER A 397 7.13 -10.03 -12.25
N GLN A 398 7.29 -8.91 -11.54
CA GLN A 398 8.30 -8.76 -10.48
C GLN A 398 8.10 -9.74 -9.32
N ARG A 399 6.87 -10.26 -9.14
CA ARG A 399 6.51 -11.23 -8.10
C ARG A 399 6.53 -12.68 -8.60
N GLY A 400 6.98 -12.92 -9.83
CA GLY A 400 6.98 -14.24 -10.44
C GLY A 400 5.60 -14.80 -10.76
N LYS A 401 4.55 -13.97 -10.82
CA LYS A 401 3.19 -14.40 -11.22
C LYS A 401 3.05 -14.34 -12.74
N ASP A 402 3.83 -15.18 -13.44
CA ASP A 402 4.07 -15.05 -14.89
C ASP A 402 2.79 -15.12 -15.75
N ASN A 403 1.86 -16.04 -15.42
CA ASN A 403 0.61 -16.20 -16.15
C ASN A 403 -0.30 -14.97 -16.02
N SER A 404 -0.44 -14.45 -14.79
CA SER A 404 -1.23 -13.25 -14.52
C SER A 404 -0.61 -12.01 -15.15
N ALA A 405 0.73 -11.91 -15.09
CA ALA A 405 1.46 -10.84 -15.76
C ALA A 405 1.18 -10.87 -17.27
N TRP A 406 1.37 -12.02 -17.92
CA TRP A 406 1.12 -12.15 -19.36
C TRP A 406 -0.32 -11.79 -19.75
N LEU A 407 -1.31 -12.22 -18.96
CA LEU A 407 -2.70 -11.87 -19.18
C LEU A 407 -2.92 -10.34 -19.16
N HIS A 408 -2.33 -9.63 -18.20
CA HIS A 408 -2.46 -8.17 -18.12
C HIS A 408 -1.68 -7.42 -19.20
N LEU A 409 -0.53 -7.94 -19.64
CA LEU A 409 0.18 -7.39 -20.79
C LEU A 409 -0.66 -7.54 -22.07
N ARG A 410 -1.30 -8.70 -22.25
CA ARG A 410 -2.26 -8.94 -23.34
C ARG A 410 -3.46 -8.02 -23.27
N GLU A 411 -4.04 -7.87 -22.09
CA GLU A 411 -5.17 -6.97 -21.85
C GLU A 411 -4.82 -5.52 -22.25
N SER A 412 -3.64 -5.04 -21.84
CA SER A 412 -3.13 -3.70 -22.19
C SER A 412 -2.99 -3.53 -23.71
N ILE A 413 -2.36 -4.50 -24.39
CA ILE A 413 -2.19 -4.50 -25.84
C ILE A 413 -3.54 -4.53 -26.57
N THR A 414 -4.47 -5.37 -26.12
CA THR A 414 -5.81 -5.47 -26.71
C THR A 414 -6.56 -4.16 -26.59
N MET A 415 -6.55 -3.52 -25.41
CA MET A 415 -7.19 -2.20 -25.23
C MET A 415 -6.52 -1.12 -26.10
N LEU A 416 -5.20 -1.17 -26.25
CA LEU A 416 -4.48 -0.27 -27.15
C LEU A 416 -4.94 -0.44 -28.62
N GLN A 417 -5.19 -1.69 -29.02
CA GLN A 417 -5.71 -2.01 -30.35
C GLN A 417 -7.16 -1.57 -30.54
N LEU A 418 -8.02 -1.72 -29.52
CA LEU A 418 -9.40 -1.21 -29.54
C LEU A 418 -9.47 0.31 -29.69
N LEU A 419 -8.46 1.02 -29.18
CA LEU A 419 -8.29 2.47 -29.37
C LEU A 419 -7.63 2.85 -30.72
N ASN A 420 -7.34 1.88 -31.59
CA ASN A 420 -6.65 2.04 -32.88
C ASN A 420 -5.28 2.74 -32.77
N LEU A 421 -4.64 2.72 -31.61
CA LEU A 421 -3.34 3.40 -31.39
C LEU A 421 -2.14 2.65 -31.99
N HIS A 422 -2.41 1.48 -32.59
CA HIS A 422 -1.45 0.70 -33.37
C HIS A 422 -1.43 1.12 -34.86
N GLU A 423 -2.32 2.03 -35.26
CA GLU A 423 -2.42 2.54 -36.62
C GLU A 423 -1.89 3.96 -36.69
N GLU A 424 -1.10 4.28 -37.73
CA GLU A 424 -0.53 5.61 -37.92
C GLU A 424 -1.59 6.68 -38.19
N ASP A 425 -2.63 6.33 -38.92
CA ASP A 425 -3.69 7.25 -39.35
C ASP A 425 -4.45 7.82 -38.14
N SER A 426 -4.61 7.03 -37.08
CA SER A 426 -5.21 7.46 -35.80
C SER A 426 -4.51 8.67 -35.17
N TYR A 427 -3.19 8.82 -35.37
CA TYR A 427 -2.45 9.95 -34.80
C TYR A 427 -2.62 11.23 -35.62
N THR A 428 -2.98 11.11 -36.91
CA THR A 428 -3.17 12.29 -37.78
C THR A 428 -4.47 13.02 -37.50
N THR A 429 -5.47 12.30 -36.97
CA THR A 429 -6.80 12.82 -36.64
C THR A 429 -6.87 13.36 -35.20
N MET A 430 -5.85 13.11 -34.37
CA MET A 430 -5.79 13.60 -33.00
C MET A 430 -5.48 15.10 -32.94
N THR A 431 -6.36 15.86 -32.31
CA THR A 431 -6.18 17.30 -32.09
C THR A 431 -5.25 17.61 -30.90
N ASP A 432 -5.18 16.69 -29.93
CA ASP A 432 -4.36 16.84 -28.73
C ASP A 432 -2.95 16.23 -28.96
N SER A 433 -1.97 17.11 -29.08
CA SER A 433 -0.56 16.74 -29.32
C SER A 433 0.08 16.00 -28.13
N CYS A 434 -0.32 16.33 -26.89
CA CYS A 434 0.18 15.67 -25.69
C CYS A 434 -0.34 14.24 -25.62
N TYR A 435 -1.66 14.05 -25.80
CA TYR A 435 -2.29 12.74 -25.83
C TYR A 435 -1.71 11.86 -26.95
N ALA A 436 -1.50 12.42 -28.14
CA ALA A 436 -0.88 11.71 -29.27
C ALA A 436 0.56 11.25 -28.93
N THR A 437 1.34 12.11 -28.26
CA THR A 437 2.70 11.80 -27.82
C THR A 437 2.72 10.68 -26.78
N LEU A 438 1.87 10.77 -25.76
CA LEU A 438 1.76 9.75 -24.70
C LEU A 438 1.26 8.41 -25.26
N SER A 439 0.29 8.44 -26.18
CA SER A 439 -0.21 7.24 -26.87
C SER A 439 0.89 6.54 -27.66
N ARG A 440 1.68 7.31 -28.42
CA ARG A 440 2.80 6.79 -29.21
C ARG A 440 3.90 6.20 -28.34
N ARG A 441 4.24 6.87 -27.24
CA ARG A 441 5.20 6.34 -26.24
C ARG A 441 4.68 5.05 -25.59
N THR A 442 3.39 5.00 -25.25
CA THR A 442 2.74 3.81 -24.66
C THR A 442 2.77 2.63 -25.63
N PHE A 443 2.48 2.84 -26.93
CA PHE A 443 2.61 1.80 -27.95
C PHE A 443 4.02 1.20 -27.96
N TRP A 444 5.05 2.04 -28.05
CA TRP A 444 6.43 1.57 -28.14
C TRP A 444 6.89 0.87 -26.86
N LEU A 445 6.40 1.31 -25.69
CA LEU A 445 6.67 0.67 -24.41
C LEU A 445 6.07 -0.75 -24.38
N LEU A 446 4.82 -0.91 -24.81
CA LEU A 446 4.20 -2.23 -24.94
C LEU A 446 4.92 -3.10 -25.98
N PHE A 447 5.33 -2.52 -27.11
CA PHE A 447 6.02 -3.24 -28.19
C PHE A 447 7.36 -3.85 -27.74
N ILE A 448 8.20 -3.10 -27.03
CA ILE A 448 9.48 -3.63 -26.53
C ILE A 448 9.26 -4.61 -25.37
N THR A 449 8.28 -4.35 -24.50
CA THR A 449 7.98 -5.20 -23.34
C THR A 449 7.44 -6.55 -23.78
N GLU A 450 6.52 -6.56 -24.75
CA GLU A 450 5.96 -7.78 -25.31
C GLU A 450 7.05 -8.67 -25.91
N GLN A 451 7.96 -8.11 -26.72
CA GLN A 451 9.03 -8.86 -27.34
C GLN A 451 9.99 -9.44 -26.30
N ALA A 452 10.43 -8.64 -25.32
CA ALA A 452 11.29 -9.13 -24.25
C ALA A 452 10.66 -10.30 -23.50
N TYR A 453 9.40 -10.14 -23.07
CA TYR A 453 8.70 -11.15 -22.30
C TYR A 453 8.38 -12.40 -23.13
N ALA A 454 8.05 -12.23 -24.40
CA ALA A 454 7.77 -13.33 -25.32
C ALA A 454 9.02 -14.15 -25.66
N LEU A 455 10.17 -13.50 -25.85
CA LEU A 455 11.45 -14.18 -26.03
C LEU A 455 11.80 -15.02 -24.81
N GLN A 456 11.69 -14.45 -23.61
CA GLN A 456 12.05 -15.13 -22.36
C GLN A 456 11.14 -16.32 -22.03
N ARG A 457 9.88 -16.30 -22.47
CA ARG A 457 8.85 -17.29 -22.09
C ARG A 457 8.33 -18.15 -23.25
N HIS A 458 8.92 -18.03 -24.43
CA HIS A 458 8.46 -18.70 -25.66
C HIS A 458 6.98 -18.45 -26.00
N LEU A 459 6.54 -17.19 -25.88
CA LEU A 459 5.16 -16.77 -26.14
C LEU A 459 5.01 -16.15 -27.54
N PRO A 460 3.81 -16.15 -28.16
CA PRO A 460 3.59 -15.51 -29.46
C PRO A 460 3.55 -13.97 -29.36
N LEU A 461 3.69 -13.26 -30.48
CA LEU A 461 3.50 -11.80 -30.57
C LEU A 461 2.11 -11.43 -31.10
N THR A 462 1.65 -10.24 -30.73
CA THR A 462 0.38 -9.59 -31.14
C THR A 462 0.65 -8.23 -31.80
N LEU A 463 1.59 -7.42 -31.29
CA LEU A 463 1.98 -6.17 -31.95
C LEU A 463 2.96 -6.46 -33.10
N ARG A 464 2.45 -6.49 -34.33
CA ARG A 464 3.22 -6.92 -35.52
C ARG A 464 3.80 -5.79 -36.36
N ARG A 465 3.16 -4.62 -36.36
CA ARG A 465 3.52 -3.49 -37.22
C ARG A 465 3.99 -2.31 -36.38
N PRO A 466 5.27 -1.89 -36.48
CA PRO A 466 5.73 -0.70 -35.78
C PRO A 466 5.12 0.56 -36.41
N ILE A 467 4.78 1.51 -35.55
CA ILE A 467 4.38 2.87 -35.93
C ILE A 467 5.63 3.77 -36.04
N ARG A 468 5.52 5.04 -36.40
CA ARG A 468 6.62 6.02 -36.37
C ARG A 468 7.17 6.20 -34.96
N LEU A 469 8.48 6.43 -34.85
CA LEU A 469 9.16 6.64 -33.57
C LEU A 469 8.66 7.92 -32.87
N PRO A 470 8.67 7.98 -31.53
CA PRO A 470 8.38 9.20 -30.78
C PRO A 470 9.30 10.35 -31.16
N ILE A 471 8.74 11.56 -31.25
CA ILE A 471 9.49 12.80 -31.48
C ILE A 471 10.05 13.29 -30.14
N VAL A 472 11.30 13.75 -30.14
CA VAL A 472 11.94 14.40 -28.99
C VAL A 472 11.65 15.90 -29.08
N ALA A 473 10.78 16.41 -28.22
CA ALA A 473 10.24 17.77 -28.33
C ALA A 473 10.80 18.78 -27.30
N ASP A 474 11.62 18.35 -26.33
CA ASP A 474 12.09 19.22 -25.24
C ASP A 474 13.44 18.75 -24.65
N ASP A 475 14.25 19.69 -24.14
CA ASP A 475 15.61 19.42 -23.64
C ASP A 475 15.61 18.64 -22.31
N GLN A 476 14.55 18.78 -21.51
CA GLN A 476 14.45 18.18 -20.17
C GLN A 476 14.14 16.68 -20.18
N GLU A 477 13.34 16.21 -21.16
CA GLU A 477 13.00 14.78 -21.34
C GLU A 477 13.91 14.06 -22.35
N ALA A 478 14.71 14.80 -23.12
CA ALA A 478 15.51 14.27 -24.22
C ALA A 478 16.38 13.08 -23.79
N THR A 479 17.07 13.19 -22.65
CA THR A 479 17.95 12.14 -22.12
C THR A 479 17.22 10.82 -21.87
N ILE A 480 15.98 10.87 -21.35
CA ILE A 480 15.17 9.68 -21.07
C ILE A 480 14.70 9.04 -22.39
N ILE A 481 14.20 9.87 -23.30
CA ILE A 481 13.64 9.40 -24.57
C ILE A 481 14.71 8.80 -25.48
N TYR A 482 15.93 9.34 -25.51
CA TYR A 482 16.98 8.74 -26.33
C TYR A 482 17.34 7.32 -25.88
N GLY A 483 17.46 7.07 -24.56
CA GLY A 483 17.68 5.71 -24.07
C GLY A 483 16.52 4.77 -24.40
N PHE A 484 15.28 5.27 -24.34
CA PHE A 484 14.11 4.50 -24.76
C PHE A 484 14.13 4.16 -26.27
N LEU A 485 14.55 5.09 -27.13
CA LEU A 485 14.73 4.85 -28.56
C LEU A 485 15.84 3.83 -28.84
N ASP A 486 16.94 3.88 -28.08
CA ASP A 486 18.02 2.89 -28.14
C ASP A 486 17.48 1.48 -27.78
N SER A 487 16.62 1.36 -26.77
CA SER A 487 15.92 0.10 -26.45
C SER A 487 15.02 -0.38 -27.59
N VAL A 488 14.27 0.54 -28.22
CA VAL A 488 13.45 0.20 -29.40
C VAL A 488 14.32 -0.35 -30.54
N ASN A 489 15.49 0.24 -30.79
CA ASN A 489 16.41 -0.21 -31.83
C ASN A 489 16.97 -1.61 -31.57
N LEU A 490 17.15 -2.00 -30.30
CA LEU A 490 17.55 -3.37 -29.93
C LEU A 490 16.46 -4.39 -30.26
N PHE A 491 15.19 -4.09 -29.95
CA PHE A 491 14.10 -5.05 -30.08
C PHE A 491 13.46 -5.11 -31.48
N ARG A 492 13.47 -4.03 -32.28
CA ARG A 492 12.71 -3.94 -33.54
C ARG A 492 12.94 -5.06 -34.57
N ASN A 493 14.07 -5.78 -34.49
CA ASN A 493 14.41 -6.85 -35.42
C ASN A 493 13.92 -8.25 -34.97
N PHE A 494 13.26 -8.38 -33.80
CA PHE A 494 12.76 -9.64 -33.25
C PHE A 494 11.28 -9.89 -33.57
N GLY A 495 10.89 -9.64 -34.83
CA GLY A 495 9.50 -9.80 -35.30
C GLY A 495 9.05 -11.25 -35.52
N ASP A 496 7.87 -11.41 -36.15
CA ASP A 496 7.18 -12.70 -36.34
C ASP A 496 8.05 -13.80 -36.93
N GLY A 497 8.92 -13.48 -37.90
CA GLY A 497 9.80 -14.45 -38.55
C GLY A 497 10.84 -15.05 -37.58
N PHE A 498 11.41 -14.22 -36.71
CA PHE A 498 12.32 -14.70 -35.67
C PHE A 498 11.55 -15.51 -34.62
N MET A 499 10.42 -14.98 -34.15
CA MET A 499 9.62 -15.61 -33.09
C MET A 499 9.03 -16.96 -33.50
N ALA A 500 8.64 -17.13 -34.76
CA ALA A 500 8.20 -18.41 -35.30
C ALA A 500 9.30 -19.48 -35.23
N LEU A 501 10.55 -19.10 -35.50
CA LEU A 501 11.69 -20.00 -35.38
C LEU A 501 12.07 -20.26 -33.92
N TRP A 502 12.01 -19.23 -33.08
CA TRP A 502 12.30 -19.32 -31.65
C TRP A 502 11.34 -20.28 -30.94
N ASN A 503 10.04 -20.15 -31.21
CA ASN A 503 8.99 -20.97 -30.61
C ASN A 503 8.80 -22.34 -31.32
N SER A 504 9.60 -22.65 -32.34
CA SER A 504 9.49 -23.93 -33.05
C SER A 504 9.86 -25.12 -32.15
N THR A 505 9.11 -26.22 -32.26
CA THR A 505 9.37 -27.46 -31.51
C THR A 505 10.38 -28.34 -32.23
N GLU A 506 10.90 -29.37 -31.56
CA GLU A 506 11.98 -30.21 -32.10
C GLU A 506 11.63 -30.93 -33.42
N ARG A 507 10.34 -31.10 -33.72
CA ARG A 507 9.91 -31.73 -34.98
C ARG A 507 10.13 -30.84 -36.22
N ASP A 508 10.35 -29.54 -36.03
CA ASP A 508 10.60 -28.55 -37.07
C ASP A 508 12.11 -28.31 -37.37
N HIS A 509 13.01 -29.13 -36.80
CA HIS A 509 14.47 -29.02 -37.03
C HIS A 509 14.91 -29.30 -38.47
N THR A 510 14.03 -29.85 -39.32
CA THR A 510 14.35 -30.25 -40.71
C THR A 510 14.28 -29.11 -41.73
N ARG A 511 13.78 -27.93 -41.36
CA ARG A 511 13.80 -26.75 -42.23
C ARG A 511 15.22 -26.17 -42.30
N LEU A 512 15.87 -26.33 -43.45
CA LEU A 512 17.12 -25.64 -43.77
C LEU A 512 16.89 -24.13 -43.78
N VAL A 513 17.46 -23.43 -42.80
CA VAL A 513 17.41 -21.96 -42.70
C VAL A 513 18.82 -21.42 -42.90
N SER A 514 18.97 -20.39 -43.74
CA SER A 514 20.27 -19.76 -43.99
C SER A 514 20.79 -19.05 -42.72
N PRO A 515 22.11 -19.10 -42.43
CA PRO A 515 22.71 -18.35 -41.31
C PRO A 515 22.76 -16.83 -41.54
N ARG A 516 22.67 -16.37 -42.80
CA ARG A 516 22.89 -14.96 -43.18
C ARG A 516 22.02 -13.94 -42.44
N PRO A 517 20.70 -14.16 -42.22
CA PRO A 517 19.86 -13.23 -41.47
C PRO A 517 20.30 -13.09 -40.01
N PHE A 518 20.77 -14.17 -39.38
CA PHE A 518 21.23 -14.16 -37.99
C PHE A 518 22.58 -13.46 -37.84
N ILE A 519 23.49 -13.63 -38.80
CA ILE A 519 24.74 -12.88 -38.86
C ILE A 519 24.45 -11.37 -38.94
N LYS A 520 23.58 -10.96 -39.87
CA LYS A 520 23.16 -9.55 -39.99
C LYS A 520 22.48 -9.03 -38.72
N LEU A 521 21.73 -9.88 -38.03
CA LEU A 521 21.09 -9.52 -36.76
C LEU A 521 22.13 -9.32 -35.65
N GLN A 522 23.15 -10.19 -35.56
CA GLN A 522 24.26 -10.02 -34.62
C GLN A 522 25.06 -8.73 -34.89
N GLU A 523 25.33 -8.42 -36.17
CA GLU A 523 25.95 -7.15 -36.58
C GLU A 523 25.06 -5.96 -36.21
N SER A 524 23.76 -6.02 -36.53
CA SER A 524 22.82 -4.95 -36.19
C SER A 524 22.73 -4.72 -34.67
N LEU A 525 22.82 -5.77 -33.84
CA LEU A 525 22.83 -5.64 -32.38
C LEU A 525 24.10 -5.00 -31.87
N LYS A 526 25.25 -5.31 -32.48
CA LYS A 526 26.54 -4.69 -32.13
C LYS A 526 26.48 -3.17 -32.29
N ASP A 527 25.89 -2.71 -33.40
CA ASP A 527 25.85 -1.30 -33.81
C ASP A 527 24.58 -0.55 -33.35
N ALA A 528 23.67 -1.21 -32.63
CA ALA A 528 22.34 -0.67 -32.29
C ALA A 528 22.37 0.56 -31.35
N ILE A 529 23.44 0.74 -30.57
CA ILE A 529 23.53 1.75 -29.49
C ILE A 529 24.82 2.59 -29.59
N PRO A 530 24.98 3.42 -30.63
CA PRO A 530 26.25 4.10 -30.93
C PRO A 530 26.67 5.13 -29.86
N ASN A 531 25.70 5.81 -29.22
CA ASN A 531 25.93 6.91 -28.29
C ASN A 531 25.59 6.53 -26.84
N VAL A 532 25.82 5.27 -26.46
CA VAL A 532 25.45 4.76 -25.12
C VAL A 532 26.11 5.54 -23.97
N ARG A 533 27.29 6.14 -24.21
CA ARG A 533 28.01 6.95 -23.21
C ARG A 533 27.28 8.23 -22.81
N ASP A 534 26.39 8.74 -23.67
CA ASP A 534 25.60 9.95 -23.42
C ASP A 534 24.32 9.65 -22.62
N ARG A 535 24.15 8.41 -22.15
CA ARG A 535 22.98 7.94 -21.40
C ARG A 535 23.28 7.91 -19.90
N SER A 536 22.25 7.95 -19.07
CA SER A 536 22.43 7.78 -17.63
C SER A 536 22.97 6.38 -17.33
N GLU A 537 23.70 6.20 -16.23
CA GLU A 537 24.27 4.90 -15.85
C GLU A 537 23.20 3.81 -15.73
N VAL A 538 22.01 4.16 -15.24
CA VAL A 538 20.83 3.27 -15.19
C VAL A 538 20.43 2.81 -16.60
N GLN A 539 20.36 3.71 -17.57
CA GLN A 539 20.07 3.37 -18.96
C GLN A 539 21.20 2.57 -19.60
N GLN A 540 22.46 2.90 -19.31
CA GLN A 540 23.62 2.16 -19.81
C GLN A 540 23.57 0.70 -19.34
N ALA A 541 23.27 0.46 -18.06
CA ALA A 541 23.14 -0.88 -17.51
C ALA A 541 22.06 -1.70 -18.25
N ASP A 542 20.83 -1.17 -18.40
CA ASP A 542 19.76 -1.88 -19.11
C ASP A 542 20.11 -2.13 -20.59
N LEU A 543 20.58 -1.10 -21.31
CA LEU A 543 20.88 -1.20 -22.73
C LEU A 543 22.00 -2.20 -23.02
N LEU A 544 23.10 -2.12 -22.26
CA LEU A 544 24.27 -2.97 -22.48
C LEU A 544 23.98 -4.42 -22.12
N ILE A 545 23.31 -4.69 -20.99
CA ILE A 545 22.92 -6.05 -20.61
C ILE A 545 21.88 -6.62 -21.56
N THR A 546 20.88 -5.82 -21.95
CA THR A 546 19.85 -6.25 -22.93
C THR A 546 20.47 -6.58 -24.28
N ARG A 547 21.43 -5.79 -24.77
CA ARG A 547 22.15 -6.10 -26.01
C ARG A 547 22.85 -7.45 -25.92
N GLN A 548 23.57 -7.72 -24.82
CA GLN A 548 24.27 -8.99 -24.65
C GLN A 548 23.31 -10.18 -24.53
N TRP A 549 22.19 -10.01 -23.83
CA TRP A 549 21.15 -11.02 -23.76
C TRP A 549 20.52 -11.32 -25.12
N LEU A 550 20.20 -10.30 -25.93
CA LEU A 550 19.68 -10.51 -27.28
C LEU A 550 20.69 -11.22 -28.19
N LYS A 551 21.99 -10.90 -28.10
CA LYS A 551 23.05 -11.62 -28.82
C LYS A 551 23.10 -13.09 -28.41
N MET A 552 22.89 -13.39 -27.13
CA MET A 552 22.80 -14.76 -26.60
C MET A 552 21.59 -15.50 -27.18
N ILE A 553 20.41 -14.88 -27.19
CA ILE A 553 19.19 -15.47 -27.74
C ILE A 553 19.36 -15.82 -29.22
N VAL A 554 19.95 -14.93 -30.02
CA VAL A 554 20.25 -15.20 -31.44
C VAL A 554 21.22 -16.38 -31.58
N TRP A 555 22.26 -16.44 -30.74
CA TRP A 555 23.22 -17.54 -30.73
C TRP A 555 22.58 -18.87 -30.35
N GLN A 556 21.74 -18.91 -29.30
CA GLN A 556 21.01 -20.10 -28.87
C GLN A 556 20.10 -20.64 -29.98
N LEU A 557 19.44 -19.75 -30.73
CA LEU A 557 18.66 -20.16 -31.89
C LEU A 557 19.54 -20.77 -32.99
N CYS A 558 20.71 -20.18 -33.26
CA CYS A 558 21.67 -20.71 -34.23
C CYS A 558 22.20 -22.09 -33.80
N LEU A 559 22.48 -22.28 -32.51
CA LEU A 559 22.83 -23.58 -31.93
C LEU A 559 21.71 -24.61 -32.17
N LYS A 560 20.47 -24.27 -31.81
CA LYS A 560 19.28 -25.14 -31.97
C LYS A 560 19.00 -25.51 -33.43
N LYS A 561 19.45 -24.69 -34.39
CA LYS A 561 19.30 -24.92 -35.83
C LYS A 561 20.57 -25.46 -36.50
N GLY A 562 21.60 -25.82 -35.73
CA GLY A 562 22.84 -26.43 -36.25
C GLY A 562 23.64 -25.51 -37.17
N MET A 563 23.60 -24.19 -36.94
CA MET A 563 24.24 -23.19 -37.80
C MET A 563 25.65 -22.78 -37.35
N LEU A 564 26.11 -23.29 -36.22
CA LEU A 564 27.40 -22.94 -35.64
C LEU A 564 28.54 -23.77 -36.25
N SER A 565 29.75 -23.22 -36.20
CA SER A 565 30.97 -23.86 -36.69
C SER A 565 32.07 -23.80 -35.64
N SER A 566 32.91 -24.85 -35.57
CA SER A 566 34.13 -24.85 -34.76
C SER A 566 35.22 -23.95 -35.34
N ASN A 567 35.18 -23.67 -36.66
CA ASN A 567 36.06 -22.74 -37.36
C ASN A 567 35.21 -21.70 -38.12
N PRO A 568 34.60 -20.74 -37.42
CA PRO A 568 33.75 -19.75 -38.07
C PRO A 568 34.59 -18.60 -38.66
N ILE A 569 34.11 -18.01 -39.75
CA ILE A 569 34.67 -16.75 -40.29
C ILE A 569 34.22 -15.55 -39.44
N ILE A 570 33.09 -15.69 -38.75
CA ILE A 570 32.44 -14.65 -37.96
C ILE A 570 32.27 -15.16 -36.53
N ASP A 571 32.88 -14.47 -35.57
CA ASP A 571 32.93 -14.89 -34.16
C ASP A 571 31.55 -15.21 -33.57
N SER A 572 30.50 -14.48 -33.99
CA SER A 572 29.13 -14.70 -33.53
C SER A 572 28.52 -16.06 -33.92
N MET A 573 29.16 -16.79 -34.83
CA MET A 573 28.77 -18.14 -35.27
C MET A 573 29.67 -19.24 -34.66
N SER A 574 30.51 -18.87 -33.69
CA SER A 574 31.36 -19.79 -32.93
C SER A 574 30.61 -20.46 -31.79
N PHE A 575 31.02 -21.68 -31.43
CA PHE A 575 30.62 -22.30 -30.16
C PHE A 575 31.18 -21.55 -28.93
N HIS A 576 32.22 -20.73 -29.09
CA HIS A 576 32.83 -19.95 -28.02
C HIS A 576 32.22 -18.57 -27.81
N TYR A 577 31.31 -18.13 -28.69
CA TYR A 577 30.70 -16.80 -28.60
C TYR A 577 30.00 -16.48 -27.27
N PRO A 578 29.34 -17.44 -26.56
CA PRO A 578 28.83 -17.20 -25.21
C PRO A 578 29.87 -16.69 -24.22
N ILE A 579 31.14 -17.08 -24.37
CA ILE A 579 32.25 -16.64 -23.52
C ILE A 579 32.55 -15.15 -23.76
N ASP A 580 32.53 -14.71 -25.01
CA ASP A 580 32.68 -13.29 -25.35
C ASP A 580 31.54 -12.45 -24.80
N ILE A 581 30.29 -12.96 -24.90
CA ILE A 581 29.11 -12.30 -24.33
C ILE A 581 29.24 -12.19 -22.80
N ALA A 582 29.65 -13.25 -22.12
CA ALA A 582 29.84 -13.26 -20.67
C ALA A 582 30.96 -12.32 -20.20
N ARG A 583 32.08 -12.29 -20.94
CA ARG A 583 33.15 -11.30 -20.72
C ARG A 583 32.60 -9.88 -20.84
N ASP A 584 31.84 -9.60 -21.89
CA ASP A 584 31.26 -8.26 -22.10
C ASP A 584 30.29 -7.88 -20.96
N VAL A 585 29.45 -8.80 -20.48
CA VAL A 585 28.58 -8.58 -19.31
C VAL A 585 29.40 -8.27 -18.06
N THR A 586 30.48 -9.02 -17.84
CA THR A 586 31.40 -8.82 -16.70
C THR A 586 32.12 -7.47 -16.78
N LEU A 587 32.47 -7.00 -17.98
CA LEU A 587 33.05 -5.67 -18.16
C LEU A 587 32.03 -4.58 -17.83
N VAL A 588 30.79 -4.72 -18.29
CA VAL A 588 29.71 -3.76 -18.00
C VAL A 588 29.50 -3.62 -16.49
N THR A 589 29.55 -4.72 -15.76
CA THR A 589 29.31 -4.74 -14.30
C THR A 589 30.48 -4.19 -13.49
N ARG A 590 31.70 -4.23 -14.04
CA ARG A 590 32.87 -3.55 -13.47
C ARG A 590 32.91 -2.06 -13.77
N LEU A 591 32.27 -1.62 -14.85
CA LEU A 591 32.32 -0.23 -15.33
C LEU A 591 31.19 0.66 -14.80
N LEU A 592 30.09 0.07 -14.32
CA LEU A 592 28.91 0.80 -13.85
C LEU A 592 28.67 0.54 -12.36
N PRO A 593 28.12 1.53 -11.62
CA PRO A 593 27.79 1.37 -10.22
C PRO A 593 26.68 0.33 -10.00
N LEU A 594 26.71 -0.34 -8.85
CA LEU A 594 25.78 -1.41 -8.51
C LEU A 594 24.32 -0.90 -8.48
N GLU A 595 24.14 0.33 -8.02
CA GLU A 595 22.87 1.04 -7.93
C GLU A 595 22.20 1.19 -9.29
N ALA A 596 22.98 1.29 -10.38
CA ALA A 596 22.44 1.35 -11.74
C ALA A 596 21.76 0.03 -12.14
N PHE A 597 22.28 -1.13 -11.67
CA PHE A 597 21.63 -2.42 -11.88
C PHE A 597 20.41 -2.60 -10.98
N GLN A 598 20.47 -2.14 -9.73
CA GLN A 598 19.34 -2.19 -8.79
C GLN A 598 18.14 -1.38 -9.29
N ALA A 599 18.37 -0.18 -9.83
CA ALA A 599 17.31 0.69 -10.34
C ALA A 599 16.48 0.06 -11.48
N ASN A 600 17.07 -0.88 -12.23
CA ASN A 600 16.41 -1.60 -13.33
C ASN A 600 15.56 -2.80 -12.86
N GLY A 601 15.75 -3.26 -11.62
CA GLY A 601 14.97 -4.34 -11.01
C GLY A 601 15.20 -5.74 -11.59
N VAL A 602 14.33 -6.69 -11.24
CA VAL A 602 14.52 -8.13 -11.53
C VAL A 602 14.64 -8.49 -13.02
N GLY A 603 14.18 -7.63 -13.93
CA GLY A 603 14.27 -7.86 -15.37
C GLY A 603 15.71 -8.00 -15.87
N ILE A 604 16.64 -7.20 -15.34
CA ILE A 604 18.07 -7.29 -15.70
C ILE A 604 18.71 -8.57 -15.15
N LEU A 605 18.30 -8.99 -13.94
CA LEU A 605 18.79 -10.21 -13.31
C LEU A 605 18.37 -11.47 -14.08
N GLY A 606 17.12 -11.51 -14.56
CA GLY A 606 16.65 -12.60 -15.42
C GLY A 606 17.48 -12.73 -16.70
N LYS A 607 17.83 -11.60 -17.33
CA LYS A 607 18.70 -11.58 -18.53
C LYS A 607 20.11 -12.09 -18.21
N ILE A 608 20.70 -11.67 -17.09
CA ILE A 608 22.03 -12.13 -16.64
C ILE A 608 22.00 -13.63 -16.32
N PHE A 609 20.95 -14.11 -15.67
CA PHE A 609 20.74 -15.52 -15.39
C PHE A 609 20.66 -16.37 -16.67
N ASP A 610 19.89 -15.93 -17.68
CA ASP A 610 19.79 -16.62 -18.97
C ASP A 610 21.17 -16.70 -19.67
N ILE A 611 21.97 -15.64 -19.59
CA ILE A 611 23.34 -15.62 -20.13
C ILE A 611 24.22 -16.61 -19.35
N GLY A 612 24.27 -16.49 -18.03
CA GLY A 612 25.14 -17.30 -17.17
C GLY A 612 24.84 -18.79 -17.25
N SER A 613 23.56 -19.16 -17.28
CA SER A 613 23.13 -20.57 -17.42
C SER A 613 23.52 -21.21 -18.75
N THR A 614 23.76 -20.41 -19.79
CA THR A 614 24.20 -20.87 -21.11
C THR A 614 25.71 -21.10 -21.19
N VAL A 615 26.49 -20.49 -20.29
CA VAL A 615 27.96 -20.64 -20.26
C VAL A 615 28.32 -21.86 -19.42
N GLU A 616 28.20 -23.06 -20.01
CA GLU A 616 28.59 -24.32 -19.35
C GLU A 616 30.13 -24.48 -19.22
N ILE A 617 30.91 -23.81 -20.09
CA ILE A 617 32.37 -24.00 -20.24
C ILE A 617 33.01 -22.63 -20.52
N GLY A 618 33.21 -21.84 -19.47
CA GLY A 618 33.90 -20.55 -19.54
C GLY A 618 34.84 -20.34 -18.34
N PRO A 619 35.68 -19.28 -18.35
CA PRO A 619 36.53 -18.94 -17.22
C PRO A 619 35.72 -18.84 -15.92
N LYS A 620 36.21 -19.50 -14.86
CA LYS A 620 35.53 -19.59 -13.55
C LYS A 620 35.08 -18.21 -13.04
N ASP A 621 35.89 -17.19 -13.33
CA ASP A 621 35.71 -15.81 -12.89
C ASP A 621 34.45 -15.14 -13.45
N TYR A 622 34.03 -15.47 -14.68
CA TYR A 622 32.84 -14.84 -15.29
C TYR A 622 31.54 -15.33 -14.66
N LEU A 623 31.46 -16.64 -14.37
CA LEU A 623 30.29 -17.20 -13.71
C LEU A 623 30.20 -16.73 -12.26
N MET A 624 31.34 -16.62 -11.58
CA MET A 624 31.41 -16.07 -10.22
C MET A 624 31.03 -14.59 -10.16
N ASP A 625 31.47 -13.76 -11.12
CA ASP A 625 31.06 -12.36 -11.19
C ASP A 625 29.54 -12.23 -11.49
N MET A 626 28.95 -13.12 -12.30
CA MET A 626 27.49 -13.18 -12.49
C MET A 626 26.75 -13.60 -11.22
N VAL A 627 27.26 -14.57 -10.46
CA VAL A 627 26.69 -14.96 -9.16
C VAL A 627 26.74 -13.80 -8.16
N ARG A 628 27.84 -13.04 -8.12
CA ARG A 628 27.97 -11.82 -7.28
C ARG A 628 26.92 -10.77 -7.60
N ILE A 629 26.57 -10.60 -8.88
CA ILE A 629 25.50 -9.68 -9.30
C ILE A 629 24.11 -10.24 -8.96
N LEU A 630 23.93 -11.56 -8.98
CA LEU A 630 22.68 -12.16 -8.54
C LEU A 630 22.50 -12.17 -7.01
N ASP A 631 23.59 -12.00 -6.25
CA ASP A 631 23.60 -11.91 -4.77
C ASP A 631 23.20 -10.51 -4.25
N MET A 632 22.73 -9.64 -5.15
CA MET A 632 22.22 -8.30 -4.81
C MET A 632 20.88 -8.37 -4.07
N ASP A 633 20.69 -7.51 -3.05
CA ASP A 633 19.46 -7.41 -2.22
C ASP A 633 18.23 -6.85 -2.99
N ILE A 634 17.76 -7.56 -4.02
CA ILE A 634 16.66 -7.14 -4.90
C ILE A 634 15.45 -8.08 -4.74
N GLN A 635 14.46 -7.77 -3.93
CA GLN A 635 13.29 -8.63 -3.66
C GLN A 635 12.81 -9.47 -4.87
N GLY A 636 12.86 -10.81 -4.77
CA GLY A 636 12.44 -11.76 -5.82
C GLY A 636 13.57 -12.52 -6.54
N HIS A 637 14.84 -12.21 -6.28
CA HIS A 637 16.02 -12.78 -6.95
C HIS A 637 16.48 -14.16 -6.44
N ALA A 638 16.06 -14.59 -5.24
CA ALA A 638 16.56 -15.82 -4.59
C ALA A 638 16.45 -17.07 -5.47
N LYS A 639 15.44 -17.14 -6.34
CA LYS A 639 15.30 -18.25 -7.30
C LYS A 639 16.43 -18.27 -8.34
N TYR A 640 16.76 -17.14 -8.93
CA TYR A 640 17.79 -17.04 -9.97
C TYR A 640 19.18 -17.27 -9.37
N LEU A 641 19.44 -16.69 -8.20
CA LEU A 641 20.70 -16.88 -7.46
C LEU A 641 20.91 -18.35 -7.10
N VAL A 642 19.93 -19.01 -6.48
CA VAL A 642 20.06 -20.43 -6.10
C VAL A 642 20.28 -21.32 -7.32
N LEU A 643 19.56 -21.07 -8.42
CA LEU A 643 19.71 -21.87 -9.64
C LEU A 643 21.07 -21.65 -10.30
N LEU A 644 21.57 -20.41 -10.37
CA LEU A 644 22.87 -20.14 -10.98
C LEU A 644 24.03 -20.58 -10.07
N ALA A 645 23.90 -20.43 -8.76
CA ALA A 645 24.88 -20.92 -7.79
C ALA A 645 25.00 -22.44 -7.83
N ASN A 646 23.87 -23.17 -7.87
CA ASN A 646 23.89 -24.63 -8.05
C ASN A 646 24.54 -25.03 -9.38
N ARG A 647 24.27 -24.26 -10.45
CA ARG A 647 24.90 -24.48 -11.76
C ARG A 647 26.40 -24.19 -11.73
N ALA A 648 26.82 -23.15 -11.01
CA ALA A 648 28.23 -22.82 -10.80
C ALA A 648 28.95 -23.90 -9.99
N ASP A 649 28.32 -24.43 -8.94
CA ASP A 649 28.84 -25.56 -8.17
C ASP A 649 29.03 -26.80 -9.07
N GLU A 650 28.05 -27.11 -9.94
CA GLU A 650 28.12 -28.22 -10.91
C GLU A 650 29.24 -28.04 -11.94
N CYS A 651 29.41 -26.84 -12.49
CA CYS A 651 30.39 -26.57 -13.54
C CYS A 651 31.82 -26.37 -12.99
N LEU A 652 31.99 -25.84 -11.78
CA LEU A 652 33.29 -25.38 -11.26
C LEU A 652 33.92 -26.31 -10.22
N GLY A 653 33.14 -27.23 -9.63
CA GLY A 653 33.60 -28.13 -8.56
C GLY A 653 34.00 -27.44 -7.26
N VAL A 654 33.64 -26.15 -7.11
CA VAL A 654 33.91 -25.31 -5.93
C VAL A 654 32.59 -25.10 -5.22
N ARG A 655 32.52 -25.34 -3.89
CA ARG A 655 31.34 -24.95 -3.09
C ARG A 655 31.30 -23.43 -2.99
N VAL A 656 30.38 -22.78 -3.69
CA VAL A 656 30.04 -21.38 -3.41
C VAL A 656 29.43 -21.33 -1.99
N PRO A 657 29.89 -20.46 -1.08
CA PRO A 657 29.29 -20.34 0.25
C PRO A 657 27.81 -19.99 0.10
N ARG A 658 26.92 -20.85 0.61
CA ARG A 658 25.47 -20.61 0.60
C ARG A 658 25.14 -19.33 1.38
N PRO A 659 24.29 -18.42 0.87
CA PRO A 659 23.69 -17.42 1.73
C PRO A 659 22.74 -18.12 2.69
N LEU A 660 22.90 -17.84 3.99
CA LEU A 660 22.04 -18.32 5.07
C LEU A 660 20.60 -17.84 4.85
N SER A 661 19.75 -18.69 4.30
CA SER A 661 18.30 -18.53 4.46
C SER A 661 17.89 -19.09 5.83
N SER A 662 17.95 -18.21 6.83
CA SER A 662 17.13 -18.17 8.07
C SER A 662 17.95 -17.73 9.29
N GLY A 663 17.52 -16.65 9.92
CA GLY A 663 17.91 -16.30 11.29
C GLY A 663 18.47 -14.88 11.46
N ASN A 664 17.82 -14.10 12.32
CA ASN A 664 18.29 -12.81 12.85
C ASN A 664 19.78 -12.84 13.25
N GLY A 665 20.58 -11.90 12.75
CA GLY A 665 21.93 -11.63 13.26
C GLY A 665 22.74 -10.70 12.35
N SER A 666 23.47 -9.76 12.95
CA SER A 666 24.31 -8.71 12.33
C SER A 666 25.31 -9.19 11.25
N PRO A 667 25.86 -8.27 10.41
CA PRO A 667 26.73 -8.58 9.30
C PRO A 667 28.15 -8.64 9.86
N ALA A 668 28.82 -9.76 9.66
CA ALA A 668 30.26 -9.77 9.74
C ALA A 668 30.79 -9.27 8.39
N VAL A 669 31.48 -8.13 8.40
CA VAL A 669 32.46 -7.81 7.37
C VAL A 669 33.55 -8.87 7.48
N CYS A 670 33.73 -9.69 6.45
CA CYS A 670 34.90 -10.56 6.33
C CYS A 670 35.78 -10.03 5.20
N GLU A 671 36.89 -9.40 5.59
CA GLU A 671 38.09 -9.31 4.76
C GLU A 671 38.53 -10.73 4.39
N ILE A 672 38.73 -10.99 3.10
CA ILE A 672 39.34 -12.23 2.61
C ILE A 672 40.79 -11.89 2.27
N ASP A 673 41.70 -12.51 3.02
CA ASP A 673 43.15 -12.46 2.84
C ASP A 673 43.53 -13.32 1.62
N TRP A 674 44.27 -12.74 0.67
CA TRP A 674 44.74 -13.41 -0.54
C TRP A 674 46.19 -13.78 -0.36
N ASP A 675 46.48 -15.07 -0.13
CA ASP A 675 47.86 -15.55 -0.23
C ASP A 675 48.09 -16.19 -1.60
N GLU A 676 49.06 -15.60 -2.32
CA GLU A 676 49.60 -16.05 -3.59
C GLU A 676 50.38 -17.36 -3.40
N GLY A 677 50.04 -18.37 -4.19
CA GLY A 677 50.80 -19.61 -4.29
C GLY A 677 50.91 -20.04 -5.75
N SER A 678 51.76 -19.35 -6.49
CA SER A 678 52.26 -19.79 -7.80
C SER A 678 53.25 -20.95 -7.65
N ASP A 679 53.31 -21.74 -8.73
CA ASP A 679 54.34 -22.73 -9.09
C ASP A 679 54.28 -24.11 -8.40
N GLU A 680 53.80 -25.12 -9.14
CA GLU A 680 54.72 -26.17 -9.59
C GLU A 680 54.22 -26.95 -10.83
N ILE A 681 55.19 -27.13 -11.72
CA ILE A 681 55.22 -27.63 -13.10
C ILE A 681 54.98 -29.16 -13.21
N TYR A 682 54.41 -29.55 -14.36
CA TYR A 682 54.53 -30.82 -15.12
C TYR A 682 55.42 -31.95 -14.51
N ASP A 683 54.90 -33.19 -14.46
CA ASP A 683 55.36 -34.21 -15.41
C ASP A 683 54.49 -35.49 -15.54
N SER A 684 54.35 -35.89 -16.79
CA SER A 684 54.24 -37.22 -17.42
C SER A 684 53.55 -38.46 -16.80
N ALA A 685 52.81 -39.11 -17.70
CA ALA A 685 52.85 -40.54 -18.05
C ALA A 685 51.93 -41.56 -17.36
N SER A 686 51.05 -42.10 -18.21
CA SER A 686 50.70 -43.51 -18.39
C SER A 686 50.15 -44.29 -17.19
N SER A 687 48.88 -44.69 -17.27
CA SER A 687 48.50 -46.10 -17.53
C SER A 687 46.98 -46.31 -17.36
N SER A 688 46.34 -46.66 -18.48
CA SER A 688 45.20 -47.60 -18.53
C SER A 688 45.68 -48.95 -17.94
N PRO A 689 44.87 -49.79 -17.25
CA PRO A 689 43.59 -50.27 -17.77
C PRO A 689 42.44 -50.47 -16.75
N TYR A 690 41.20 -50.20 -17.17
CA TYR A 690 40.12 -51.18 -17.39
C TYR A 690 38.88 -50.47 -17.94
#